data_AF-A0A1Y3NGP0-F1
#
_entry.id   AF-A0A1Y3NGP0-F1
#
_cell.length_a   1.000
_cell.length_b   1.000
_cell.length_c   1.000
_cell.angle_alpha   90.00
_cell.angle_beta   90.00
_cell.angle_gamma   90.00
#
_symmetry.space_group_name_H-M   'P 1'
#
loop_
_entity.id
_entity.type
_entity.pdbx_description
1 polymer ?
#
loop_
_entity_poly.entity_id
_entity_poly.type
_entity_poly.pdbx_seq_one_letter_code
_entity_poly.pdbx_strand_id
1 'polypeptide(L)'
;MSIIFSIIILCYVCGVLSVTTFFDNGKRANIFELTDNEVGVFKINIPENEFSLLKERAVLIDYAMGEFKNDVQKCYSAIKQFVEIIKYTNFTQTFGEDISKKLTSLKIKEDGTPSYEIDEILAGYNFDKEHYKTKKDKFFNDVLLQVIHSNKDFNLLEILTTLSSVNVTDATGTDPFLVYMLQELSENSSEEDNIKNLELNLNTYISEFKTKNATMTFTINGEEKMFKKVTFSLAGKLSRFFSKPGFNIKIRGGNNLYGLTNLKLRSDCVEPSFLRTKLISDMHNRLGLTSVSANYVTLYINNEYMGLYILSDSYKLPWIESVFGEKEATNLYKCIKTDTDLSLNSKDGCVNENENVTNHTEWINFLKTLDKANTIADLEDIVDVDHFLKEMALEYLLDSWDHIQNGHNYYMFKPQNGKWLYLTHDYDLDFGQDYNDPKDSYIAGEVGIHIIDVLMSSNITRFDKILVDIVTDVFNPNVLYPRIDELKEFIRPYVELEKKPDANGNYPGRINTAANDFFTYDEWDSNVEFTSIKTYNSKAFGLKYWILGMYRFVCKHYDIECDPVYLDENYKYPINKEVEYIDDFEDYYGEYPTDTISDSIFIEAQTTEPFNDEITSSSSDFIDEEMITTEIGDINDSPISSIIDNDVTGVIDDSNDSDKEVEVDVTDVPDDKNDSDMEVEVNVTDVTDDKNDSDIEVEVDVTDVTEDKNDSDIEYDVDVDISSVIEVEDSENEN
;
A
#
# COMPACT_ATOMS: atom_id res chain seq x y z
N MET A 1 -56.29 3.30 -10.50
CA MET A 1 -55.17 4.21 -10.17
C MET A 1 -54.44 3.76 -8.92
N SER A 2 -55.13 3.48 -7.79
CA SER A 2 -54.48 3.01 -6.55
C SER A 2 -53.78 1.64 -6.67
N ILE A 3 -54.34 0.70 -7.45
CA ILE A 3 -53.74 -0.64 -7.63
C ILE A 3 -52.45 -0.57 -8.48
N ILE A 4 -52.41 0.32 -9.48
CA ILE A 4 -51.22 0.51 -10.32
C ILE A 4 -50.10 1.18 -9.51
N PHE A 5 -50.44 2.12 -8.63
CA PHE A 5 -49.47 2.75 -7.72
C PHE A 5 -48.91 1.75 -6.70
N SER A 6 -49.75 0.85 -6.18
CA SER A 6 -49.29 -0.22 -5.28
C SER A 6 -48.44 -1.27 -6.00
N ILE A 7 -48.70 -1.59 -7.26
CA ILE A 7 -47.86 -2.52 -8.05
C ILE A 7 -46.52 -1.86 -8.42
N ILE A 8 -46.49 -0.57 -8.75
CA ILE A 8 -45.23 0.15 -9.02
C ILE A 8 -44.37 0.25 -7.75
N ILE A 9 -44.99 0.50 -6.58
CA ILE A 9 -44.28 0.46 -5.30
C ILE A 9 -43.84 -0.96 -4.95
N LEU A 10 -44.64 -2.00 -5.25
CA LEU A 10 -44.21 -3.39 -5.06
C LEU A 10 -43.05 -3.75 -6.00
N CYS A 11 -43.01 -3.27 -7.23
CA CYS A 11 -41.88 -3.45 -8.16
C CYS A 11 -40.64 -2.67 -7.72
N TYR A 12 -40.78 -1.48 -7.12
CA TYR A 12 -39.66 -0.75 -6.50
C TYR A 12 -39.18 -1.40 -5.21
N VAL A 13 -40.07 -1.98 -4.40
CA VAL A 13 -39.72 -2.67 -3.14
C VAL A 13 -39.17 -4.07 -3.41
N CYS A 14 -39.62 -4.77 -4.47
CA CYS A 14 -39.04 -6.03 -4.93
C CYS A 14 -37.75 -5.84 -5.74
N GLY A 15 -37.46 -4.63 -6.25
CA GLY A 15 -36.17 -4.28 -6.86
C GLY A 15 -35.06 -3.95 -5.84
N VAL A 16 -35.39 -3.89 -4.55
CA VAL A 16 -34.44 -3.56 -3.45
C VAL A 16 -34.25 -4.75 -2.50
N LEU A 17 -34.77 -5.95 -2.82
CA LEU A 17 -34.73 -7.11 -1.94
C LEU A 17 -34.25 -8.37 -2.65
N SER A 18 -32.99 -8.34 -3.08
CA SER A 18 -31.95 -9.34 -2.80
C SER A 18 -30.78 -9.07 -3.73
N VAL A 19 -29.96 -8.05 -3.43
CA VAL A 19 -28.60 -8.06 -3.96
C VAL A 19 -27.94 -9.22 -3.22
N THR A 20 -27.85 -10.38 -3.87
CA THR A 20 -26.93 -11.41 -3.41
C THR A 20 -25.58 -10.72 -3.32
N THR A 21 -25.04 -10.58 -2.11
CA THR A 21 -23.76 -9.92 -1.90
C THR A 21 -22.73 -10.63 -2.78
N PHE A 22 -21.84 -9.86 -3.43
CA PHE A 22 -20.87 -10.41 -4.39
C PHE A 22 -19.99 -11.53 -3.75
N PHE A 23 -19.83 -11.48 -2.43
CA PHE A 23 -19.25 -12.49 -1.53
C PHE A 23 -20.00 -12.49 -0.17
N ASP A 24 -19.73 -13.49 0.65
CA ASP A 24 -20.35 -13.63 1.99
C ASP A 24 -19.77 -12.63 3.02
N ASN A 25 -20.61 -12.20 3.98
CA ASN A 25 -20.16 -11.45 5.16
C ASN A 25 -19.44 -12.36 6.18
N GLY A 26 -18.64 -11.76 7.06
CA GLY A 26 -17.93 -12.41 8.15
C GLY A 26 -16.53 -12.94 7.82
N LYS A 27 -16.03 -12.69 6.60
CA LYS A 27 -14.72 -13.16 6.12
C LYS A 27 -13.63 -12.09 6.09
N ARG A 28 -13.97 -10.83 6.42
CA ARG A 28 -13.07 -9.67 6.39
C ARG A 28 -13.20 -8.89 7.69
N ALA A 29 -12.24 -7.99 7.96
CA ALA A 29 -12.41 -7.05 9.06
C ALA A 29 -13.70 -6.22 8.89
N ASN A 30 -14.42 -5.98 9.98
CA ASN A 30 -15.75 -5.39 9.98
C ASN A 30 -15.78 -3.99 9.31
N ILE A 31 -14.67 -3.24 9.32
CA ILE A 31 -14.58 -1.96 8.59
C ILE A 31 -14.89 -2.11 7.08
N PHE A 32 -14.46 -3.21 6.45
CA PHE A 32 -14.67 -3.41 5.01
C PHE A 32 -16.12 -3.76 4.68
N GLU A 33 -16.82 -4.43 5.59
CA GLU A 33 -18.25 -4.70 5.47
C GLU A 33 -19.08 -3.43 5.66
N LEU A 34 -18.72 -2.61 6.65
CA LEU A 34 -19.38 -1.32 6.88
C LEU A 34 -19.21 -0.36 5.70
N THR A 35 -18.08 -0.45 4.99
CA THR A 35 -17.77 0.40 3.84
C THR A 35 -18.29 -0.11 2.50
N ASP A 36 -18.93 -1.29 2.43
CA ASP A 36 -19.45 -1.83 1.16
C ASP A 36 -20.58 -0.98 0.56
N ASN A 37 -21.32 -0.24 1.39
CA ASN A 37 -22.48 0.55 0.96
C ASN A 37 -22.37 2.05 1.28
N GLU A 38 -21.34 2.47 2.02
CA GLU A 38 -21.09 3.86 2.38
C GLU A 38 -19.59 4.15 2.41
N VAL A 39 -19.17 5.27 1.83
CA VAL A 39 -17.77 5.71 1.88
C VAL A 39 -17.52 6.38 3.22
N GLY A 40 -16.69 5.75 4.06
CA GLY A 40 -16.32 6.28 5.37
C GLY A 40 -15.50 7.57 5.27
N VAL A 41 -15.52 8.38 6.32
CA VAL A 41 -14.81 9.67 6.39
C VAL A 41 -13.74 9.61 7.48
N PHE A 42 -12.48 9.71 7.09
CA PHE A 42 -11.36 9.95 8.02
C PHE A 42 -11.10 11.45 8.17
N LYS A 43 -10.98 11.90 9.42
CA LYS A 43 -10.47 13.24 9.77
C LYS A 43 -9.24 13.07 10.65
N ILE A 44 -8.08 13.42 10.12
CA ILE A 44 -6.81 13.45 10.83
C ILE A 44 -6.53 14.88 11.27
N ASN A 45 -6.09 15.06 12.51
CA ASN A 45 -5.61 16.33 13.01
C ASN A 45 -4.19 16.18 13.57
N ILE A 46 -3.27 16.99 13.06
CA ILE A 46 -1.85 17.04 13.43
C ILE A 46 -1.42 18.51 13.69
N PRO A 47 -0.33 18.75 14.45
CA PRO A 47 0.22 20.09 14.65
C PRO A 47 0.51 20.81 13.33
N GLU A 48 0.25 22.12 13.24
CA GLU A 48 0.39 22.90 11.98
C GLU A 48 1.82 22.92 11.42
N ASN A 49 2.83 22.92 12.29
CA ASN A 49 4.23 22.79 11.90
C ASN A 49 4.52 21.42 11.27
N GLU A 50 3.93 20.35 11.81
CA GLU A 50 4.05 19.00 11.24
C GLU A 50 3.23 18.84 9.96
N PHE A 51 2.09 19.52 9.83
CA PHE A 51 1.35 19.53 8.56
C PHE A 51 2.13 20.25 7.45
N SER A 52 2.77 21.36 7.78
CA SER A 52 3.69 22.06 6.87
C SER A 52 4.84 21.13 6.45
N LEU A 53 5.44 20.42 7.42
CA LEU A 53 6.48 19.43 7.17
C LEU A 53 5.98 18.26 6.30
N LEU A 54 4.76 17.75 6.54
CA LEU A 54 4.17 16.71 5.69
C LEU A 54 4.08 17.17 4.25
N LYS A 55 3.62 18.41 4.00
CA LYS A 55 3.51 18.95 2.64
C LYS A 55 4.89 19.08 1.99
N GLU A 56 5.88 19.57 2.72
CA GLU A 56 7.26 19.64 2.26
C GLU A 56 7.79 18.25 1.88
N ARG A 57 7.60 17.25 2.75
CA ARG A 57 8.09 15.87 2.53
C ARG A 57 7.31 15.08 1.47
N ALA A 58 6.10 15.52 1.16
CA ALA A 58 5.29 14.92 0.11
C ALA A 58 5.69 15.41 -1.29
N VAL A 59 6.34 16.57 -1.42
CA VAL A 59 6.81 17.08 -2.72
C VAL A 59 8.12 16.40 -3.07
N LEU A 60 8.06 15.40 -3.95
CA LEU A 60 9.25 14.74 -4.52
C LEU A 60 9.33 15.01 -6.01
N ILE A 61 10.54 15.31 -6.48
CA ILE A 61 10.82 15.45 -7.91
C ILE A 61 11.37 14.12 -8.39
N ASP A 62 10.69 13.48 -9.33
CA ASP A 62 11.23 12.30 -9.97
C ASP A 62 12.11 12.68 -11.17
N TYR A 63 13.41 12.45 -11.02
CA TYR A 63 14.41 12.70 -12.06
C TYR A 63 14.49 11.58 -13.10
N ALA A 64 14.00 10.38 -12.75
CA ALA A 64 13.84 9.24 -13.66
C ALA A 64 12.54 9.37 -14.47
N MET A 65 11.46 9.87 -13.85
CA MET A 65 10.12 9.92 -14.44
C MET A 65 9.69 11.28 -15.05
N GLY A 66 10.49 12.35 -14.93
CA GLY A 66 10.15 13.60 -15.65
C GLY A 66 10.21 13.45 -17.18
N GLU A 67 9.30 14.12 -17.91
CA GLU A 67 9.39 14.33 -19.36
C GLU A 67 10.57 15.28 -19.70
N PHE A 68 11.79 14.88 -19.37
CA PHE A 68 12.95 15.67 -19.70
C PHE A 68 13.26 15.50 -21.18
N LYS A 69 13.20 16.60 -21.93
CA LYS A 69 13.51 16.58 -23.37
C LYS A 69 14.98 16.20 -23.65
N ASN A 70 15.85 16.25 -22.65
CA ASN A 70 17.26 15.85 -22.67
C ASN A 70 17.92 15.93 -21.27
N ASP A 71 19.13 15.36 -21.14
CA ASP A 71 19.92 15.32 -19.90
C ASP A 71 20.25 16.69 -19.30
N VAL A 72 20.40 17.75 -20.11
CA VAL A 72 20.72 19.08 -19.60
C VAL A 72 19.56 19.70 -18.83
N GLN A 73 18.32 19.41 -19.24
CA GLN A 73 17.13 19.81 -18.50
C GLN A 73 17.00 19.05 -17.17
N LYS A 74 17.42 17.78 -17.13
CA LYS A 74 17.56 17.00 -15.89
C LYS A 74 18.56 17.66 -14.95
N CYS A 75 19.75 18.04 -15.46
CA CYS A 75 20.77 18.72 -14.68
C CYS A 75 20.28 20.06 -14.10
N TYR A 76 19.52 20.86 -14.87
CA TYR A 76 18.94 22.11 -14.38
C TYR A 76 18.07 21.90 -13.13
N SER A 77 17.18 20.91 -13.20
CA SER A 77 16.23 20.64 -12.12
C SER A 77 16.96 20.13 -10.86
N ALA A 78 17.92 19.21 -11.06
CA ALA A 78 18.74 18.67 -9.97
C ALA A 78 19.56 19.76 -9.27
N ILE A 79 20.25 20.60 -10.03
CA ILE A 79 21.06 21.70 -9.47
C ILE A 79 20.15 22.71 -8.76
N LYS A 80 18.99 23.04 -9.33
CA LYS A 80 18.03 23.95 -8.71
C LYS A 80 17.58 23.45 -7.34
N GLN A 81 17.25 22.17 -7.20
CA GLN A 81 16.86 21.60 -5.92
C GLN A 81 17.96 21.77 -4.87
N PHE A 82 19.21 21.43 -5.19
CA PHE A 82 20.31 21.63 -4.25
C PHE A 82 20.53 23.10 -3.88
N VAL A 83 20.43 24.01 -4.86
CA VAL A 83 20.54 25.45 -4.62
C VAL A 83 19.42 25.95 -3.72
N GLU A 84 18.19 25.43 -3.85
CA GLU A 84 17.05 25.74 -2.99
C GLU A 84 17.24 25.19 -1.57
N ILE A 85 17.64 23.92 -1.43
CA ILE A 85 17.89 23.30 -0.13
C ILE A 85 18.99 24.05 0.62
N ILE A 86 20.12 24.29 -0.04
CA ILE A 86 21.22 25.10 0.53
C ILE A 86 20.68 26.49 0.90
N LYS A 87 19.80 27.12 0.11
CA LYS A 87 19.31 28.48 0.40
C LYS A 87 18.54 28.56 1.72
N TYR A 88 17.82 27.51 2.09
CA TYR A 88 16.95 27.50 3.26
C TYR A 88 17.55 26.81 4.49
N THR A 89 18.70 26.13 4.36
CA THR A 89 19.41 25.52 5.49
C THR A 89 20.01 26.57 6.45
N ASN A 90 19.80 26.39 7.75
CA ASN A 90 20.53 27.13 8.79
C ASN A 90 21.89 26.47 9.04
N PHE A 91 22.92 26.98 8.37
CA PHE A 91 24.27 26.40 8.42
C PHE A 91 24.95 26.58 9.77
N THR A 92 24.68 27.67 10.47
CA THR A 92 25.28 27.92 11.78
C THR A 92 24.76 26.92 12.81
N GLN A 93 23.45 26.64 12.80
CA GLN A 93 22.86 25.61 13.64
C GLN A 93 23.35 24.21 13.23
N THR A 94 23.33 23.93 11.93
CA THR A 94 23.57 22.56 11.42
C THR A 94 25.04 22.15 11.47
N PHE A 95 25.97 23.04 11.12
CA PHE A 95 27.38 22.71 10.93
C PHE A 95 28.32 23.55 11.84
N GLY A 96 27.76 24.38 12.71
CA GLY A 96 28.50 25.27 13.59
C GLY A 96 28.97 26.57 12.93
N GLU A 97 29.38 27.55 13.74
CA GLU A 97 29.72 28.92 13.28
C GLU A 97 30.90 28.98 12.29
N ASP A 98 31.83 28.04 12.37
CA ASP A 98 33.05 28.04 11.55
C ASP A 98 32.81 27.68 10.08
N ILE A 99 31.64 27.10 9.74
CA ILE A 99 31.32 26.72 8.36
C ILE A 99 31.30 27.92 7.42
N SER A 100 30.92 29.09 7.93
CA SER A 100 30.91 30.37 7.21
C SER A 100 32.27 30.78 6.65
N LYS A 101 33.36 30.34 7.30
CA LYS A 101 34.73 30.60 6.85
C LYS A 101 35.17 29.64 5.74
N LYS A 102 34.64 28.40 5.75
CA LYS A 102 34.93 27.38 4.74
C LYS A 102 34.14 27.61 3.46
N LEU A 103 32.87 28.02 3.57
CA LEU A 103 31.93 28.16 2.46
C LEU A 103 31.60 29.64 2.17
N THR A 104 32.63 30.40 1.82
CA THR A 104 32.47 31.84 1.53
C THR A 104 31.56 32.13 0.33
N SER A 105 31.42 31.18 -0.60
CA SER A 105 30.52 31.26 -1.76
C SER A 105 29.04 31.37 -1.36
N LEU A 106 28.63 30.80 -0.23
CA LEU A 106 27.24 30.81 0.25
C LEU A 106 26.83 32.16 0.85
N LYS A 107 27.79 33.02 1.24
CA LYS A 107 27.53 34.32 1.87
C LYS A 107 26.51 34.20 3.02
N ILE A 108 26.81 33.33 3.97
CA ILE A 108 25.93 33.01 5.11
C ILE A 108 25.72 34.26 5.97
N LYS A 109 24.45 34.56 6.29
CA LYS A 109 24.03 35.70 7.12
C LYS A 109 24.21 35.39 8.61
N GLU A 110 24.06 36.41 9.46
CA GLU A 110 24.09 36.24 10.92
C GLU A 110 23.00 35.28 11.43
N ASP A 111 21.86 35.18 10.73
CA ASP A 111 20.79 34.23 11.02
C ASP A 111 21.12 32.77 10.63
N GLY A 112 22.30 32.52 10.05
CA GLY A 112 22.77 31.20 9.63
C GLY A 112 22.34 30.76 8.24
N THR A 113 21.53 31.55 7.51
CA THR A 113 21.04 31.20 6.16
C THR A 113 21.84 31.90 5.04
N PRO A 114 22.01 31.30 3.86
CA PRO A 114 22.66 31.96 2.72
C PRO A 114 21.93 33.21 2.18
N SER A 115 22.69 34.20 1.70
CA SER A 115 22.14 35.46 1.16
C SER A 115 22.01 35.54 -0.35
N TYR A 116 22.44 34.53 -1.12
CA TYR A 116 22.36 34.56 -2.59
C TYR A 116 20.91 34.46 -3.11
N GLU A 117 20.66 34.91 -4.34
CA GLU A 117 19.40 34.72 -5.06
C GLU A 117 19.48 33.46 -5.95
N ILE A 118 18.45 32.61 -5.92
CA ILE A 118 18.44 31.31 -6.63
C ILE A 118 18.64 31.51 -8.14
N ASP A 119 17.90 32.43 -8.74
CA ASP A 119 17.97 32.70 -10.18
C ASP A 119 19.35 33.22 -10.62
N GLU A 120 20.05 33.95 -9.75
CA GLU A 120 21.42 34.43 -10.03
C GLU A 120 22.43 33.28 -10.03
N ILE A 121 22.30 32.35 -9.06
CA ILE A 121 23.13 31.15 -9.01
C ILE A 121 22.88 30.26 -10.23
N LEU A 122 21.60 30.03 -10.58
CA LEU A 122 21.21 29.23 -11.73
C LEU A 122 21.69 29.83 -13.05
N ALA A 123 21.63 31.16 -13.21
CA ALA A 123 22.15 31.85 -14.39
C ALA A 123 23.67 31.70 -14.59
N GLY A 124 24.42 31.34 -13.53
CA GLY A 124 25.85 31.07 -13.59
C GLY A 124 26.22 29.71 -14.19
N TYR A 125 25.27 28.78 -14.28
CA TYR A 125 25.47 27.49 -14.93
C TYR A 125 25.14 27.55 -16.42
N ASN A 126 25.82 26.72 -17.22
CA ASN A 126 25.55 26.56 -18.63
C ASN A 126 24.57 25.41 -18.85
N PHE A 127 23.36 25.74 -19.30
CA PHE A 127 22.32 24.77 -19.66
C PHE A 127 22.03 24.74 -21.17
N ASP A 128 22.96 25.23 -22.00
CA ASP A 128 22.85 25.12 -23.46
C ASP A 128 23.14 23.66 -23.89
N LYS A 129 22.09 22.94 -24.30
CA LYS A 129 22.21 21.57 -24.81
C LYS A 129 23.23 21.40 -25.93
N GLU A 130 23.43 22.43 -26.75
CA GLU A 130 24.35 22.37 -27.90
C GLU A 130 25.82 22.34 -27.44
N HIS A 131 26.10 22.82 -26.22
CA HIS A 131 27.42 22.79 -25.59
C HIS A 131 27.85 21.37 -25.23
N TYR A 132 26.90 20.51 -24.85
CA TYR A 132 27.16 19.18 -24.28
C TYR A 132 26.94 18.02 -25.27
N LYS A 133 26.98 18.27 -26.58
CA LYS A 133 26.82 17.23 -27.61
C LYS A 133 27.87 16.12 -27.46
N THR A 134 27.52 15.06 -26.74
CA THR A 134 28.33 13.86 -26.57
C THR A 134 27.97 12.82 -27.64
N LYS A 135 28.94 11.95 -27.97
CA LYS A 135 28.68 10.74 -28.75
C LYS A 135 27.65 9.89 -28.01
N LYS A 136 26.83 9.15 -28.77
CA LYS A 136 25.59 8.42 -28.41
C LYS A 136 25.57 7.51 -27.15
N ASP A 137 26.62 7.45 -26.34
CA ASP A 137 26.79 6.48 -25.25
C ASP A 137 27.39 7.08 -23.94
N LYS A 138 27.18 8.38 -23.63
CA LYS A 138 27.63 8.96 -22.34
C LYS A 138 26.45 9.17 -21.38
N PHE A 139 26.56 8.57 -20.20
CA PHE A 139 25.61 8.60 -19.08
C PHE A 139 25.37 10.04 -18.57
N PHE A 140 24.18 10.31 -18.00
CA PHE A 140 23.77 11.58 -17.38
C PHE A 140 24.84 12.21 -16.47
N ASN A 141 25.58 11.38 -15.71
CA ASN A 141 26.72 11.79 -14.88
C ASN A 141 27.77 12.64 -15.59
N ASP A 142 28.10 12.30 -16.83
CA ASP A 142 29.10 13.05 -17.61
C ASP A 142 28.60 14.46 -17.93
N VAL A 143 27.30 14.61 -18.20
CA VAL A 143 26.67 15.90 -18.46
C VAL A 143 26.55 16.68 -17.15
N LEU A 144 26.09 16.04 -16.07
CA LEU A 144 25.95 16.66 -14.76
C LEU A 144 27.27 17.23 -14.24
N LEU A 145 28.36 16.46 -14.31
CA LEU A 145 29.69 16.93 -13.89
C LEU A 145 30.13 18.16 -14.70
N GLN A 146 29.92 18.16 -16.02
CA GLN A 146 30.29 19.30 -16.88
C GLN A 146 29.39 20.52 -16.65
N VAL A 147 28.10 20.32 -16.35
CA VAL A 147 27.20 21.41 -15.96
C VAL A 147 27.64 21.98 -14.62
N ILE A 148 27.89 21.16 -13.59
CA ILE A 148 28.36 21.63 -12.28
C ILE A 148 29.64 22.47 -12.40
N HIS A 149 30.61 22.03 -13.22
CA HIS A 149 31.86 22.77 -13.46
C HIS A 149 31.71 24.07 -14.27
N SER A 150 30.55 24.32 -14.88
CA SER A 150 30.32 25.54 -15.64
C SER A 150 30.16 26.78 -14.75
N ASN A 151 29.70 26.61 -13.50
CA ASN A 151 29.61 27.68 -12.50
C ASN A 151 30.74 27.58 -11.47
N LYS A 152 31.83 28.32 -11.70
CA LYS A 152 33.00 28.30 -10.82
C LYS A 152 32.81 29.07 -9.52
N ASP A 153 31.87 30.02 -9.50
CA ASP A 153 31.60 30.86 -8.33
C ASP A 153 30.65 30.15 -7.34
N PHE A 154 29.90 29.15 -7.83
CA PHE A 154 29.05 28.27 -7.04
C PHE A 154 29.27 26.82 -7.48
N ASN A 155 30.44 26.27 -7.13
CA ASN A 155 30.75 24.87 -7.42
C ASN A 155 30.00 23.96 -6.45
N LEU A 156 28.88 23.40 -6.91
CA LEU A 156 27.98 22.61 -6.07
C LEU A 156 28.66 21.37 -5.48
N LEU A 157 29.47 20.66 -6.28
CA LEU A 157 30.17 19.45 -5.82
C LEU A 157 31.18 19.78 -4.72
N GLU A 158 31.89 20.91 -4.84
CA GLU A 158 32.85 21.38 -3.82
C GLU A 158 32.13 21.79 -2.53
N ILE A 159 30.98 22.47 -2.64
CA ILE A 159 30.17 22.84 -1.47
C ILE A 159 29.71 21.58 -0.73
N LEU A 160 29.12 20.61 -1.43
CA LEU A 160 28.58 19.40 -0.82
C LEU A 160 29.67 18.51 -0.22
N THR A 161 30.80 18.35 -0.91
CA THR A 161 31.93 17.59 -0.37
C THR A 161 32.56 18.27 0.85
N THR A 162 32.67 19.60 0.86
CA THR A 162 33.11 20.36 2.05
C THR A 162 32.14 20.18 3.23
N LEU A 163 30.84 20.12 2.98
CA LEU A 163 29.84 19.87 4.02
C LEU A 163 29.94 18.44 4.56
N SER A 164 30.24 17.46 3.69
CA SER A 164 30.40 16.05 4.09
C SER A 164 31.57 15.81 5.03
N SER A 165 32.58 16.69 5.03
CA SER A 165 33.74 16.61 5.92
C SER A 165 33.55 17.32 7.27
N VAL A 166 32.35 17.86 7.53
CA VAL A 166 32.02 18.57 8.77
C VAL A 166 30.94 17.81 9.52
N ASN A 167 31.12 17.69 10.84
CA ASN A 167 30.12 17.05 11.69
C ASN A 167 28.83 17.86 11.74
N VAL A 168 27.71 17.16 11.57
CA VAL A 168 26.38 17.72 11.85
C VAL A 168 26.25 17.92 13.36
N THR A 169 26.06 19.18 13.77
CA THR A 169 25.92 19.59 15.17
C THR A 169 24.47 19.46 15.63
N ASP A 170 23.53 19.93 14.80
CA ASP A 170 22.09 19.84 15.04
C ASP A 170 21.35 19.80 13.70
N ALA A 171 20.75 18.66 13.35
CA ALA A 171 20.00 18.51 12.10
C ALA A 171 18.55 19.04 12.18
N THR A 172 18.14 19.58 13.33
CA THR A 172 16.74 20.01 13.55
C THR A 172 16.37 21.13 12.57
N GLY A 173 15.36 20.87 11.73
CA GLY A 173 14.89 21.81 10.72
C GLY A 173 15.71 21.86 9.43
N THR A 174 16.73 21.01 9.28
CA THR A 174 17.47 20.83 8.02
C THR A 174 16.78 19.80 7.14
N ASP A 175 16.75 20.05 5.83
CA ASP A 175 16.24 19.09 4.86
C ASP A 175 17.02 17.76 4.99
N PRO A 176 16.36 16.64 5.32
CA PRO A 176 17.07 15.39 5.50
C PRO A 176 17.64 14.83 4.21
N PHE A 177 17.24 15.33 3.03
CA PHE A 177 17.92 15.03 1.77
C PHE A 177 19.36 15.49 1.87
N LEU A 178 19.59 16.72 2.34
CA LEU A 178 20.95 17.24 2.49
C LEU A 178 21.76 16.33 3.41
N VAL A 179 21.23 15.98 4.59
CA VAL A 179 21.96 15.13 5.55
C VAL A 179 22.27 13.76 4.97
N TYR A 180 21.29 13.11 4.34
CA TYR A 180 21.46 11.83 3.65
C TYR A 180 22.54 11.93 2.55
N MET A 181 22.46 12.97 1.72
CA MET A 181 23.44 13.22 0.66
C MET A 181 24.86 13.36 1.18
N LEU A 182 25.05 14.04 2.30
CA LEU A 182 26.37 14.26 2.88
C LEU A 182 27.01 12.96 3.39
N GLN A 183 26.23 11.95 3.78
CA GLN A 183 26.74 10.64 4.22
C GLN A 183 27.34 9.83 3.06
N GLU A 184 26.84 10.06 1.84
CA GLU A 184 27.24 9.33 0.63
C GLU A 184 28.38 10.02 -0.14
N LEU A 185 28.78 11.21 0.30
CA LEU A 185 29.86 11.98 -0.30
C LEU A 185 31.14 11.88 0.53
N SER A 186 32.29 11.91 -0.14
CA SER A 186 33.58 11.96 0.54
C SER A 186 34.58 12.83 -0.21
N GLU A 187 35.31 13.67 0.52
CA GLU A 187 36.48 14.40 -0.01
C GLU A 187 37.57 13.45 -0.53
N ASN A 188 37.59 12.19 -0.08
CA ASN A 188 38.59 11.20 -0.50
C ASN A 188 38.15 10.39 -1.75
N SER A 189 36.89 10.53 -2.19
CA SER A 189 36.36 9.89 -3.39
C SER A 189 36.69 10.70 -4.65
N SER A 190 36.70 10.05 -5.81
CA SER A 190 36.85 10.77 -7.08
C SER A 190 35.63 11.66 -7.36
N GLU A 191 35.79 12.72 -8.15
CA GLU A 191 34.66 13.55 -8.59
C GLU A 191 33.62 12.71 -9.35
N GLU A 192 34.06 11.72 -10.13
CA GLU A 192 33.18 10.80 -10.87
C GLU A 192 32.34 9.93 -9.91
N ASP A 193 32.94 9.40 -8.84
CA ASP A 193 32.23 8.60 -7.83
C ASP A 193 31.22 9.45 -7.04
N ASN A 194 31.63 10.65 -6.61
CA ASN A 194 30.73 11.56 -5.89
C ASN A 194 29.56 12.04 -6.78
N ILE A 195 29.79 12.26 -8.08
CA ILE A 195 28.72 12.58 -9.04
C ILE A 195 27.77 11.40 -9.23
N LYS A 196 28.30 10.18 -9.30
CA LYS A 196 27.47 8.99 -9.39
C LYS A 196 26.58 8.82 -8.15
N ASN A 197 27.13 9.10 -6.96
CA ASN A 197 26.34 9.10 -5.72
C ASN A 197 25.30 10.24 -5.72
N LEU A 198 25.64 11.41 -6.26
CA LEU A 198 24.68 12.50 -6.46
C LEU A 198 23.51 12.09 -7.35
N GLU A 199 23.78 11.47 -8.50
CA GLU A 199 22.74 10.94 -9.40
C GLU A 199 21.89 9.86 -8.72
N LEU A 200 22.53 8.87 -8.09
CA LEU A 200 21.83 7.76 -7.45
C LEU A 200 20.82 8.29 -6.42
N ASN A 201 21.27 9.19 -5.55
CA ASN A 201 20.46 9.70 -4.47
C ASN A 201 19.40 10.73 -4.91
N LEU A 202 19.66 11.50 -5.98
CA LEU A 202 18.61 12.28 -6.64
C LEU A 202 17.45 11.38 -7.09
N ASN A 203 17.76 10.17 -7.56
CA ASN A 203 16.76 9.23 -8.04
C ASN A 203 16.13 8.36 -6.92
N THR A 204 16.72 8.29 -5.72
CA THR A 204 16.30 7.34 -4.67
C THR A 204 15.86 7.97 -3.36
N TYR A 205 16.19 9.24 -3.09
CA TYR A 205 15.84 9.84 -1.82
C TYR A 205 14.34 10.13 -1.71
N ILE A 206 13.70 9.38 -0.83
CA ILE A 206 12.31 9.55 -0.45
C ILE A 206 12.31 10.11 0.96
N SER A 207 11.90 11.37 1.08
CA SER A 207 11.86 12.00 2.38
C SER A 207 10.74 11.38 3.24
N GLU A 208 11.09 10.94 4.45
CA GLU A 208 10.13 10.34 5.37
C GLU A 208 9.36 11.42 6.14
N PHE A 209 8.10 11.12 6.44
CA PHE A 209 7.28 11.86 7.40
C PHE A 209 6.52 10.86 8.25
N LYS A 210 6.64 10.98 9.56
CA LYS A 210 5.92 10.20 10.56
C LYS A 210 5.72 11.07 11.79
N THR A 211 4.52 11.05 12.35
CA THR A 211 4.20 11.71 13.62
C THR A 211 3.45 10.79 14.55
N LYS A 212 3.75 10.88 15.85
CA LYS A 212 2.97 10.26 16.95
C LYS A 212 1.93 11.24 17.53
N ASN A 213 1.91 12.50 17.09
CA ASN A 213 1.06 13.59 17.58
C ASN A 213 -0.24 13.76 16.78
N ALA A 214 -0.77 12.67 16.21
CA ALA A 214 -2.01 12.70 15.44
C ALA A 214 -3.21 12.25 16.28
N THR A 215 -4.35 12.89 16.03
CA THR A 215 -5.67 12.37 16.42
C THR A 215 -6.48 12.03 15.18
N MET A 216 -7.43 11.11 15.32
CA MET A 216 -8.27 10.67 14.22
C MET A 216 -9.73 10.58 14.66
N THR A 217 -10.62 10.98 13.76
CA THR A 217 -12.04 10.64 13.82
C THR A 217 -12.41 9.86 12.56
N PHE A 218 -13.17 8.79 12.73
CA PHE A 218 -13.77 8.04 11.63
C PHE A 218 -15.29 8.08 11.74
N THR A 219 -15.96 8.49 10.66
CA THR A 219 -17.42 8.56 10.58
C THR A 219 -17.93 7.63 9.49
N ILE A 220 -18.92 6.80 9.81
CA ILE A 220 -19.63 5.96 8.84
C ILE A 220 -21.04 5.65 9.35
N ASN A 221 -22.05 5.63 8.47
CA ASN A 221 -23.46 5.37 8.81
C ASN A 221 -24.01 6.29 9.91
N GLY A 222 -23.47 7.51 10.02
CA GLY A 222 -23.80 8.47 11.09
C GLY A 222 -23.19 8.17 12.46
N GLU A 223 -22.44 7.08 12.61
CA GLU A 223 -21.66 6.77 13.81
C GLU A 223 -20.26 7.39 13.72
N GLU A 224 -19.74 7.86 14.85
CA GLU A 224 -18.43 8.49 14.94
C GLU A 224 -17.56 7.77 15.98
N LYS A 225 -16.32 7.43 15.60
CA LYS A 225 -15.29 6.88 16.49
C LYS A 225 -14.09 7.81 16.53
N MET A 226 -13.60 8.10 17.73
CA MET A 226 -12.48 9.01 17.98
C MET A 226 -11.29 8.26 18.58
N PHE A 227 -10.09 8.58 18.09
CA PHE A 227 -8.83 8.00 18.54
C PHE A 227 -7.85 9.14 18.87
N LYS A 228 -7.44 9.21 20.15
CA LYS A 228 -6.56 10.27 20.67
C LYS A 228 -5.07 10.01 20.42
N LYS A 229 -4.67 8.75 20.26
CA LYS A 229 -3.27 8.34 20.05
C LYS A 229 -3.15 7.66 18.70
N VAL A 230 -2.68 8.38 17.68
CA VAL A 230 -2.48 7.85 16.32
C VAL A 230 -1.07 8.16 15.85
N THR A 231 -0.40 7.16 15.29
CA THR A 231 0.78 7.36 14.47
C THR A 231 0.34 7.56 13.02
N PHE A 232 0.69 8.68 12.41
CA PHE A 232 0.36 9.01 11.03
C PHE A 232 1.63 9.23 10.21
N SER A 233 1.72 8.61 9.03
CA SER A 233 2.91 8.72 8.18
C SER A 233 2.54 8.75 6.71
N LEU A 234 3.44 9.30 5.89
CA LEU A 234 3.39 9.07 4.44
C LEU A 234 3.69 7.58 4.15
N ALA A 235 3.12 7.06 3.05
CA ALA A 235 3.24 5.65 2.67
C ALA A 235 3.74 5.44 1.25
N GLY A 236 4.30 4.25 1.01
CA GLY A 236 4.82 3.84 -0.30
C GLY A 236 6.25 4.29 -0.55
N LYS A 237 6.79 3.84 -1.69
CA LYS A 237 8.13 4.17 -2.18
C LYS A 237 8.03 4.97 -3.48
N LEU A 238 8.00 4.27 -4.63
CA LEU A 238 7.83 4.90 -5.94
C LEU A 238 6.55 5.74 -6.03
N SER A 239 5.47 5.29 -5.38
CA SER A 239 4.19 6.02 -5.37
C SER A 239 4.27 7.43 -4.76
N ARG A 240 5.35 7.76 -4.04
CA ARG A 240 5.58 9.08 -3.45
C ARG A 240 6.01 10.13 -4.48
N PHE A 241 6.44 9.71 -5.66
CA PHE A 241 6.79 10.58 -6.77
C PHE A 241 5.57 11.09 -7.56
N PHE A 242 4.39 10.52 -7.33
CA PHE A 242 3.15 10.97 -7.97
C PHE A 242 2.47 12.09 -7.20
N SER A 243 1.49 12.73 -7.84
CA SER A 243 0.83 13.94 -7.35
C SER A 243 0.17 13.74 -6.00
N LYS A 244 -0.44 12.57 -5.79
CA LYS A 244 -1.24 12.24 -4.61
C LYS A 244 -0.57 11.14 -3.78
N PRO A 245 0.01 11.46 -2.61
CA PRO A 245 0.65 10.45 -1.76
C PRO A 245 -0.39 9.58 -1.03
N GLY A 246 0.01 8.35 -0.72
CA GLY A 246 -0.68 7.48 0.24
C GLY A 246 -0.24 7.71 1.68
N PHE A 247 -1.00 7.15 2.63
CA PHE A 247 -0.76 7.30 4.06
C PHE A 247 -0.89 5.98 4.83
N ASN A 248 -0.11 5.84 5.91
CA ASN A 248 -0.30 4.79 6.90
C ASN A 248 -0.86 5.42 8.19
N ILE A 249 -1.83 4.74 8.79
CA ILE A 249 -2.44 5.10 10.07
C ILE A 249 -2.25 3.92 11.01
N LYS A 250 -1.63 4.14 12.15
CA LYS A 250 -1.53 3.14 13.23
C LYS A 250 -2.20 3.68 14.48
N ILE A 251 -3.28 3.01 14.91
CA ILE A 251 -4.01 3.31 16.15
C ILE A 251 -3.19 2.76 17.33
N ARG A 252 -3.05 3.55 18.40
CA ARG A 252 -2.27 3.22 19.59
C ARG A 252 -3.13 3.11 20.85
N GLY A 253 -2.55 2.57 21.92
CA GLY A 253 -3.21 2.39 23.22
C GLY A 253 -4.26 1.29 23.22
N GLY A 254 -3.96 0.13 22.64
CA GLY A 254 -4.84 -1.05 22.66
C GLY A 254 -6.14 -0.97 21.84
N ASN A 255 -6.42 0.18 21.19
CA ASN A 255 -7.65 0.39 20.44
C ASN A 255 -7.54 -0.10 18.98
N ASN A 256 -8.68 -0.45 18.38
CA ASN A 256 -8.79 -0.76 16.96
C ASN A 256 -10.03 -0.09 16.33
N LEU A 257 -9.99 0.10 15.02
CA LEU A 257 -11.13 0.54 14.23
C LEU A 257 -11.76 -0.66 13.53
N TYR A 258 -12.82 -1.20 14.14
CA TYR A 258 -13.62 -2.31 13.59
C TYR A 258 -12.76 -3.51 13.13
N GLY A 259 -11.78 -3.89 13.95
CA GLY A 259 -10.88 -5.02 13.72
C GLY A 259 -9.49 -4.64 13.19
N LEU A 260 -9.24 -3.38 12.82
CA LEU A 260 -7.93 -2.95 12.32
C LEU A 260 -7.22 -1.99 13.26
N THR A 261 -5.95 -2.26 13.54
CA THR A 261 -5.02 -1.35 14.24
C THR A 261 -4.13 -0.58 13.26
N ASN A 262 -3.77 -1.20 12.14
CA ASN A 262 -2.99 -0.62 11.06
C ASN A 262 -3.89 -0.47 9.82
N LEU A 263 -3.95 0.73 9.25
CA LEU A 263 -4.72 1.04 8.06
C LEU A 263 -3.81 1.68 7.01
N LYS A 264 -3.95 1.24 5.76
CA LYS A 264 -3.25 1.82 4.62
C LYS A 264 -4.25 2.55 3.73
N LEU A 265 -3.98 3.84 3.46
CA LEU A 265 -4.74 4.65 2.52
C LEU A 265 -3.92 4.80 1.25
N ARG A 266 -4.36 4.16 0.16
CA ARG A 266 -3.73 4.20 -1.14
C ARG A 266 -4.40 5.23 -2.04
N SER A 267 -3.59 5.94 -2.83
CA SER A 267 -4.09 6.86 -3.84
C SER A 267 -4.35 6.17 -5.18
N ASP A 268 -3.68 5.06 -5.48
CA ASP A 268 -3.63 4.35 -6.77
C ASP A 268 -3.61 5.32 -7.96
N CYS A 269 -2.80 6.38 -7.85
CA CYS A 269 -2.81 7.50 -8.77
C CYS A 269 -2.30 7.18 -10.18
N VAL A 270 -1.66 6.02 -10.38
CA VAL A 270 -1.19 5.57 -11.69
C VAL A 270 -2.28 4.91 -12.52
N GLU A 271 -3.39 4.52 -11.90
CA GLU A 271 -4.48 3.82 -12.57
C GLU A 271 -5.72 4.72 -12.72
N PRO A 272 -6.37 4.81 -13.89
CA PRO A 272 -7.40 5.83 -14.12
C PRO A 272 -8.75 5.60 -13.42
N SER A 273 -9.02 4.41 -12.89
CA SER A 273 -10.36 3.93 -12.53
C SER A 273 -10.70 3.99 -11.04
N PHE A 274 -9.71 3.89 -10.15
CA PHE A 274 -9.86 3.59 -8.71
C PHE A 274 -10.50 2.23 -8.40
N LEU A 275 -10.66 1.35 -9.39
CA LEU A 275 -11.42 0.10 -9.25
C LEU A 275 -10.55 -1.15 -9.22
N ARG A 276 -9.32 -1.13 -9.73
CA ARG A 276 -8.50 -2.35 -9.93
C ARG A 276 -8.27 -3.09 -8.61
N THR A 277 -7.70 -2.39 -7.63
CA THR A 277 -7.46 -2.93 -6.29
C THR A 277 -8.74 -3.46 -5.64
N LYS A 278 -9.85 -2.73 -5.76
CA LYS A 278 -11.13 -3.16 -5.19
C LYS A 278 -11.68 -4.42 -5.85
N LEU A 279 -11.69 -4.45 -7.18
CA LEU A 279 -12.21 -5.58 -7.97
C LEU A 279 -11.41 -6.84 -7.70
N ILE A 280 -10.09 -6.74 -7.62
CA ILE A 280 -9.22 -7.90 -7.40
C ILE A 280 -9.39 -8.43 -5.97
N SER A 281 -9.43 -7.55 -4.96
CA SER A 281 -9.81 -7.97 -3.61
C SER A 281 -11.18 -8.63 -3.57
N ASP A 282 -12.17 -8.13 -4.31
CA ASP A 282 -13.51 -8.73 -4.37
C ASP A 282 -13.52 -10.10 -5.03
N MET A 283 -12.71 -10.30 -6.07
CA MET A 283 -12.53 -11.60 -6.71
C MET A 283 -11.91 -12.63 -5.77
N HIS A 284 -10.88 -12.25 -5.00
CA HIS A 284 -10.31 -13.14 -3.98
C HIS A 284 -11.37 -13.55 -2.95
N ASN A 285 -12.14 -12.59 -2.43
CA ASN A 285 -13.20 -12.86 -1.47
C ASN A 285 -14.29 -13.79 -2.05
N ARG A 286 -14.67 -13.59 -3.31
CA ARG A 286 -15.65 -14.44 -4.00
C ARG A 286 -15.14 -15.87 -4.20
N LEU A 287 -13.84 -16.03 -4.43
CA LEU A 287 -13.18 -17.34 -4.55
C LEU A 287 -12.91 -18.01 -3.19
N GLY A 288 -13.17 -17.31 -2.08
CA GLY A 288 -12.81 -17.76 -0.74
C GLY A 288 -11.30 -17.84 -0.52
N LEU A 289 -10.52 -17.06 -1.28
CA LEU A 289 -9.07 -16.94 -1.10
C LEU A 289 -8.75 -16.01 0.06
N THR A 290 -7.81 -16.43 0.88
CA THR A 290 -7.25 -15.58 1.93
C THR A 290 -6.41 -14.48 1.29
N SER A 291 -6.88 -13.25 1.33
CA SER A 291 -6.19 -12.09 0.75
C SER A 291 -6.53 -10.79 1.49
N VAL A 292 -5.80 -9.71 1.19
CA VAL A 292 -6.12 -8.37 1.66
C VAL A 292 -7.46 -7.87 1.11
N SER A 293 -8.19 -7.17 1.98
CA SER A 293 -9.42 -6.48 1.59
C SER A 293 -9.15 -5.03 1.22
N ALA A 294 -10.00 -4.49 0.35
CA ALA A 294 -9.98 -3.08 -0.03
C ALA A 294 -11.41 -2.49 -0.05
N ASN A 295 -11.52 -1.20 0.26
CA ASN A 295 -12.73 -0.41 0.08
C ASN A 295 -12.41 1.09 -0.01
N TYR A 296 -13.41 1.95 -0.02
CA TYR A 296 -13.24 3.38 -0.23
C TYR A 296 -13.46 4.21 1.02
N VAL A 297 -12.66 5.25 1.17
CA VAL A 297 -12.83 6.29 2.19
C VAL A 297 -12.48 7.66 1.63
N THR A 298 -13.01 8.71 2.26
CA THR A 298 -12.51 10.07 2.06
C THR A 298 -11.64 10.51 3.22
N LEU A 299 -10.67 11.38 2.94
CA LEU A 299 -9.71 11.84 3.94
C LEU A 299 -9.75 13.37 4.07
N TYR A 300 -9.68 13.84 5.30
CA TYR A 300 -9.37 15.21 5.67
C TYR A 300 -8.12 15.23 6.57
N ILE A 301 -7.21 16.17 6.35
CA ILE A 301 -6.10 16.46 7.27
C ILE A 301 -6.20 17.94 7.66
N ASN A 302 -6.30 18.26 8.95
CA ASN A 302 -6.50 19.62 9.45
C ASN A 302 -7.67 20.37 8.76
N ASN A 303 -8.78 19.66 8.53
CA ASN A 303 -9.97 20.12 7.80
C ASN A 303 -9.78 20.39 6.29
N GLU A 304 -8.60 20.15 5.73
CA GLU A 304 -8.36 20.20 4.29
C GLU A 304 -8.77 18.86 3.65
N TYR A 305 -9.63 18.91 2.63
CA TYR A 305 -10.12 17.72 1.93
C TYR A 305 -9.04 17.14 1.02
N MET A 306 -8.60 15.93 1.33
CA MET A 306 -7.57 15.21 0.59
C MET A 306 -8.14 14.31 -0.51
N GLY A 307 -9.46 14.18 -0.60
CA GLY A 307 -10.10 13.42 -1.68
C GLY A 307 -10.44 11.97 -1.33
N LEU A 308 -10.71 11.19 -2.37
CA LEU A 308 -11.01 9.77 -2.32
C LEU A 308 -9.71 8.95 -2.19
N TYR A 309 -9.72 7.94 -1.32
CA TYR A 309 -8.64 6.98 -1.10
C TYR A 309 -9.18 5.55 -1.07
N ILE A 310 -8.33 4.60 -1.46
CA ILE A 310 -8.59 3.18 -1.29
C ILE A 310 -8.03 2.77 0.08
N LEU A 311 -8.91 2.44 1.01
CA LEU A 311 -8.57 1.78 2.25
C LEU A 311 -8.21 0.32 1.94
N SER A 312 -7.03 -0.12 2.36
CA SER A 312 -6.54 -1.48 2.14
C SER A 312 -6.01 -2.08 3.43
N ASP A 313 -6.19 -3.38 3.57
CA ASP A 313 -5.44 -4.20 4.51
C ASP A 313 -3.95 -4.22 4.16
N SER A 314 -3.15 -4.74 5.09
CA SER A 314 -1.74 -5.05 4.85
C SER A 314 -1.35 -6.27 5.68
N TYR A 315 -0.67 -7.23 5.05
CA TYR A 315 -0.16 -8.42 5.74
C TYR A 315 0.92 -8.02 6.75
N LYS A 316 0.50 -7.78 7.99
CA LYS A 316 1.29 -7.47 9.18
C LYS A 316 0.84 -8.39 10.31
N LEU A 317 1.60 -8.47 11.40
CA LEU A 317 1.27 -9.31 12.56
C LEU A 317 -0.19 -9.13 13.05
N PRO A 318 -0.75 -7.90 13.18
CA PRO A 318 -2.15 -7.76 13.59
C PRO A 318 -3.17 -8.34 12.60
N TRP A 319 -2.85 -8.34 11.30
CA TRP A 319 -3.70 -8.98 10.29
C TRP A 319 -3.63 -10.51 10.42
N ILE A 320 -2.43 -11.05 10.66
CA ILE A 320 -2.25 -12.49 10.91
C ILE A 320 -2.97 -12.92 12.19
N GLU A 321 -2.90 -12.14 13.25
CA GLU A 321 -3.65 -12.37 14.48
C GLU A 321 -5.16 -12.40 14.23
N SER A 322 -5.67 -11.44 13.45
CA SER A 322 -7.10 -11.34 13.13
C SER A 322 -7.61 -12.52 12.29
N VAL A 323 -6.83 -12.94 11.29
CA VAL A 323 -7.27 -13.96 10.32
C VAL A 323 -6.94 -15.39 10.78
N PHE A 324 -5.79 -15.59 11.42
CA PHE A 324 -5.28 -16.92 11.80
C PHE A 324 -5.19 -17.14 13.31
N GLY A 325 -5.37 -16.11 14.14
CA GLY A 325 -5.21 -16.21 15.60
C GLY A 325 -3.74 -16.27 16.06
N GLU A 326 -2.79 -15.94 15.19
CA GLU A 326 -1.35 -16.03 15.49
C GLU A 326 -0.73 -14.64 15.70
N LYS A 327 -0.59 -14.22 16.97
CA LYS A 327 -0.05 -12.90 17.36
C LYS A 327 1.42 -12.70 17.00
N GLU A 328 2.27 -13.68 17.35
CA GLU A 328 3.72 -13.64 17.16
C GLU A 328 4.15 -14.52 15.98
N ALA A 329 3.52 -14.33 14.83
CA ALA A 329 3.85 -15.10 13.63
C ALA A 329 5.33 -14.92 13.27
N THR A 330 6.05 -16.05 13.11
CA THR A 330 7.49 -16.05 12.83
C THR A 330 7.82 -16.28 11.35
N ASN A 331 6.84 -16.69 10.55
CA ASN A 331 7.02 -17.04 9.13
C ASN A 331 6.16 -16.17 8.20
N LEU A 332 6.18 -14.84 8.40
CA LEU A 332 5.56 -13.88 7.48
C LEU A 332 6.66 -13.10 6.75
N TYR A 333 6.87 -13.42 5.47
CA TYR A 333 7.92 -12.84 4.64
C TYR A 333 7.33 -11.97 3.54
N LYS A 334 7.73 -10.70 3.49
CA LYS A 334 7.40 -9.76 2.44
C LYS A 334 8.49 -9.73 1.37
N CYS A 335 8.14 -10.02 0.12
CA CYS A 335 9.07 -10.01 -0.99
C CYS A 335 9.00 -8.67 -1.75
N ILE A 336 10.10 -7.90 -1.75
CA ILE A 336 10.13 -6.48 -2.15
C ILE A 336 11.30 -6.11 -3.07
N LYS A 337 12.04 -7.09 -3.59
CA LYS A 337 13.16 -6.84 -4.49
C LYS A 337 12.88 -7.53 -5.81
N THR A 338 13.18 -6.87 -6.92
CA THR A 338 13.18 -7.53 -8.23
C THR A 338 14.03 -8.80 -8.17
N ASP A 339 13.67 -9.81 -8.98
CA ASP A 339 14.32 -11.13 -9.04
C ASP A 339 14.08 -12.04 -7.81
N THR A 340 13.06 -11.77 -7.01
CA THR A 340 12.60 -12.66 -5.93
C THR A 340 11.58 -13.67 -6.48
N ASP A 341 12.07 -14.68 -7.21
CA ASP A 341 11.29 -15.68 -7.97
C ASP A 341 10.93 -16.97 -7.18
N LEU A 342 10.98 -16.92 -5.84
CA LEU A 342 10.86 -18.07 -4.94
C LEU A 342 11.95 -19.15 -5.09
N SER A 343 13.09 -18.85 -5.70
CA SER A 343 14.31 -19.68 -5.61
C SER A 343 15.16 -19.35 -4.37
N LEU A 344 16.26 -20.08 -4.13
CA LEU A 344 17.23 -19.72 -3.08
C LEU A 344 17.81 -18.29 -3.21
N ASN A 345 17.77 -17.68 -4.40
CA ASN A 345 18.19 -16.28 -4.58
C ASN A 345 17.25 -15.30 -3.85
N SER A 346 15.99 -15.69 -3.62
CA SER A 346 14.98 -14.91 -2.91
C SER A 346 15.27 -14.71 -1.43
N LYS A 347 16.29 -15.41 -0.87
CA LYS A 347 16.58 -15.41 0.57
C LYS A 347 16.76 -14.01 1.18
N ASP A 348 17.38 -13.09 0.42
CA ASP A 348 17.69 -11.71 0.83
C ASP A 348 16.72 -10.69 0.18
N GLY A 349 15.82 -11.19 -0.68
CA GLY A 349 14.78 -10.42 -1.38
C GLY A 349 13.47 -10.32 -0.61
N CYS A 350 13.20 -11.31 0.25
CA CYS A 350 12.08 -11.29 1.19
C CYS A 350 12.54 -10.98 2.61
N VAL A 351 11.84 -10.06 3.27
CA VAL A 351 12.10 -9.60 4.64
C VAL A 351 10.99 -10.09 5.55
N ASN A 352 11.35 -10.60 6.73
CA ASN A 352 10.35 -11.01 7.72
C ASN A 352 9.66 -9.76 8.30
N GLU A 353 8.33 -9.79 8.38
CA GLU A 353 7.53 -8.70 8.96
C GLU A 353 7.60 -8.65 10.49
N ASN A 354 8.05 -9.73 11.12
CA ASN A 354 8.41 -9.75 12.53
C ASN A 354 9.90 -9.42 12.68
N GLU A 355 10.19 -8.17 13.05
CA GLU A 355 11.55 -7.66 13.20
C GLU A 355 12.35 -8.38 14.31
N ASN A 356 11.68 -9.06 15.24
CA ASN A 356 12.30 -9.87 16.29
C ASN A 356 12.82 -11.22 15.78
N VAL A 357 12.42 -11.64 14.57
CA VAL A 357 12.87 -12.89 13.98
C VAL A 357 14.24 -12.70 13.33
N THR A 358 15.28 -13.18 14.01
CA THR A 358 16.66 -13.17 13.50
C THR A 358 17.08 -14.50 12.85
N ASN A 359 16.35 -15.58 13.13
CA ASN A 359 16.63 -16.90 12.58
C ASN A 359 15.76 -17.20 11.36
N HIS A 360 16.37 -17.19 10.17
CA HIS A 360 15.69 -17.46 8.90
C HIS A 360 15.94 -18.87 8.36
N THR A 361 16.32 -19.84 9.22
CA THR A 361 16.65 -21.20 8.79
C THR A 361 15.47 -21.90 8.11
N GLU A 362 14.24 -21.72 8.61
CA GLU A 362 13.04 -22.32 8.02
C GLU A 362 12.77 -21.77 6.62
N TRP A 363 12.82 -20.45 6.45
CA TRP A 363 12.72 -19.79 5.15
C TRP A 363 13.77 -20.27 4.14
N ILE A 364 15.03 -20.33 4.54
CA ILE A 364 16.11 -20.82 3.67
C ILE A 364 15.90 -22.29 3.31
N ASN A 365 15.40 -23.12 4.24
CA ASN A 365 15.11 -24.52 3.96
C ASN A 365 13.87 -24.69 3.06
N PHE A 366 12.87 -23.83 3.20
CA PHE A 366 11.72 -23.76 2.31
C PHE A 366 12.17 -23.47 0.87
N LEU A 367 12.93 -22.40 0.64
CA LEU A 367 13.45 -22.06 -0.69
C LEU A 367 14.30 -23.19 -1.31
N LYS A 368 15.18 -23.81 -0.51
CA LYS A 368 15.95 -25.00 -0.95
C LYS A 368 15.06 -26.19 -1.31
N THR A 369 13.88 -26.29 -0.72
CA THR A 369 12.93 -27.35 -1.01
C THR A 369 12.20 -27.05 -2.31
N LEU A 370 11.79 -25.80 -2.55
CA LEU A 370 11.25 -25.36 -3.84
C LEU A 370 12.23 -25.63 -4.98
N ASP A 371 13.50 -25.22 -4.85
CA ASP A 371 14.56 -25.47 -5.85
C ASP A 371 14.79 -26.95 -6.17
N LYS A 372 14.52 -27.84 -5.22
CA LYS A 372 14.74 -29.28 -5.36
C LYS A 372 13.51 -30.05 -5.82
N ALA A 373 12.33 -29.46 -5.68
CA ALA A 373 11.09 -30.10 -6.07
C ALA A 373 11.10 -30.36 -7.57
N ASN A 374 10.67 -31.54 -7.98
CA ASN A 374 10.52 -31.90 -9.40
C ASN A 374 9.08 -32.23 -9.75
N THR A 375 8.23 -32.44 -8.74
CA THR A 375 6.84 -32.83 -8.88
C THR A 375 5.98 -32.11 -7.86
N ILE A 376 4.69 -31.96 -8.17
CA ILE A 376 3.70 -31.43 -7.22
C ILE A 376 3.68 -32.21 -5.91
N ALA A 377 3.84 -33.53 -5.97
CA ALA A 377 3.85 -34.39 -4.79
C ALA A 377 5.00 -34.05 -3.82
N ASP A 378 6.10 -33.45 -4.30
CA ASP A 378 7.18 -32.98 -3.44
C ASP A 378 6.77 -31.76 -2.59
N LEU A 379 5.71 -31.06 -3.00
CA LEU A 379 5.28 -29.77 -2.45
C LEU A 379 3.90 -29.80 -1.78
N GLU A 380 3.09 -30.83 -2.02
CA GLU A 380 1.73 -30.95 -1.46
C GLU A 380 1.69 -30.77 0.04
N ASP A 381 2.65 -31.29 0.80
CA ASP A 381 2.67 -31.16 2.27
C ASP A 381 3.35 -29.87 2.76
N ILE A 382 3.82 -29.02 1.84
CA ILE A 382 4.67 -27.86 2.14
C ILE A 382 3.98 -26.56 1.76
N VAL A 383 3.37 -26.50 0.58
CA VAL A 383 2.66 -25.34 0.02
C VAL A 383 1.19 -25.70 -0.12
N ASP A 384 0.29 -24.76 0.15
CA ASP A 384 -1.10 -24.94 -0.26
C ASP A 384 -1.19 -24.81 -1.78
N VAL A 385 -1.11 -25.96 -2.46
CA VAL A 385 -1.03 -26.03 -3.93
C VAL A 385 -2.29 -25.47 -4.58
N ASP A 386 -3.48 -25.70 -4.03
CA ASP A 386 -4.71 -25.18 -4.62
C ASP A 386 -4.82 -23.66 -4.45
N HIS A 387 -4.42 -23.13 -3.29
CA HIS A 387 -4.31 -21.68 -3.09
C HIS A 387 -3.33 -21.07 -4.09
N PHE A 388 -2.12 -21.63 -4.21
CA PHE A 388 -1.10 -21.15 -5.13
C PHE A 388 -1.58 -21.16 -6.59
N LEU A 389 -2.19 -22.26 -7.05
CA LEU A 389 -2.68 -22.37 -8.43
C LEU A 389 -3.82 -21.40 -8.74
N LYS A 390 -4.68 -21.08 -7.75
CA LYS A 390 -5.73 -20.06 -7.90
C LYS A 390 -5.15 -18.66 -8.02
N GLU A 391 -4.16 -18.31 -7.19
CA GLU A 391 -3.43 -17.03 -7.31
C GLU A 391 -2.78 -16.91 -8.70
N MET A 392 -2.12 -17.96 -9.18
CA MET A 392 -1.53 -17.95 -10.52
C MET A 392 -2.55 -17.85 -11.65
N ALA A 393 -3.72 -18.46 -11.49
CA ALA A 393 -4.81 -18.32 -12.46
C ALA A 393 -5.36 -16.88 -12.47
N LEU A 394 -5.44 -16.22 -11.31
CA LEU A 394 -5.79 -14.80 -11.22
C LEU A 394 -4.73 -13.91 -11.88
N GLU A 395 -3.45 -14.10 -11.54
CA GLU A 395 -2.37 -13.33 -12.16
C GLU A 395 -2.34 -13.46 -13.68
N TYR A 396 -2.60 -14.66 -14.19
CA TYR A 396 -2.72 -14.91 -15.62
C TYR A 396 -3.92 -14.17 -16.25
N LEU A 397 -5.10 -14.19 -15.62
CA LEU A 397 -6.30 -13.51 -16.14
C LEU A 397 -6.20 -11.99 -16.09
N LEU A 398 -5.41 -11.46 -15.14
CA LEU A 398 -5.25 -10.04 -14.87
C LEU A 398 -3.99 -9.45 -15.50
N ASP A 399 -3.09 -10.29 -16.03
CA ASP A 399 -1.75 -9.92 -16.51
C ASP A 399 -0.94 -9.18 -15.43
N SER A 400 -0.95 -9.73 -14.21
CA SER A 400 -0.33 -9.16 -13.01
C SER A 400 1.20 -9.33 -13.02
N TRP A 401 1.86 -8.64 -13.94
CA TRP A 401 3.29 -8.80 -14.22
C TRP A 401 4.19 -8.36 -13.05
N ASP A 402 3.75 -7.45 -12.18
CA ASP A 402 4.55 -6.91 -11.06
C ASP A 402 4.46 -7.75 -9.77
N HIS A 403 4.03 -9.01 -9.88
CA HIS A 403 3.99 -10.00 -8.79
C HIS A 403 5.18 -10.97 -8.86
N ILE A 404 4.95 -12.29 -8.75
CA ILE A 404 6.05 -13.28 -8.77
C ILE A 404 6.88 -13.23 -10.06
N GLN A 405 6.27 -12.80 -11.19
CA GLN A 405 6.95 -12.70 -12.48
C GLN A 405 8.08 -11.66 -12.47
N ASN A 406 7.88 -10.52 -11.81
CA ASN A 406 8.91 -9.51 -11.56
C ASN A 406 9.62 -9.72 -10.20
N GLY A 407 9.19 -10.72 -9.43
CA GLY A 407 9.67 -11.04 -8.09
C GLY A 407 9.27 -10.01 -7.02
N HIS A 408 8.15 -9.32 -7.18
CA HIS A 408 7.76 -8.20 -6.32
C HIS A 408 6.30 -8.34 -5.81
N ASN A 409 5.86 -7.49 -4.87
CA ASN A 409 4.46 -7.37 -4.41
C ASN A 409 3.73 -8.66 -3.95
N TYR A 410 4.44 -9.59 -3.32
CA TYR A 410 3.82 -10.74 -2.69
C TYR A 410 4.43 -11.06 -1.33
N TYR A 411 3.70 -11.85 -0.56
CA TYR A 411 4.13 -12.39 0.72
C TYR A 411 4.12 -13.91 0.67
N MET A 412 5.01 -14.51 1.45
CA MET A 412 4.93 -15.91 1.85
C MET A 412 4.59 -15.98 3.33
N PHE A 413 3.53 -16.68 3.67
CA PHE A 413 3.13 -16.89 5.06
C PHE A 413 2.98 -18.38 5.36
N LYS A 414 3.48 -18.84 6.50
CA LYS A 414 3.18 -20.19 7.01
C LYS A 414 2.57 -20.11 8.41
N PRO A 415 1.29 -20.51 8.58
CA PRO A 415 0.71 -20.73 9.90
C PRO A 415 1.47 -21.82 10.66
N GLN A 416 1.50 -21.79 12.00
CA GLN A 416 2.31 -22.70 12.84
C GLN A 416 2.15 -24.18 12.50
N ASN A 417 0.93 -24.61 12.16
CA ASN A 417 0.61 -26.00 11.77
C ASN A 417 0.05 -26.09 10.34
N GLY A 418 0.35 -25.10 9.50
CA GLY A 418 -0.16 -24.98 8.15
C GLY A 418 0.90 -25.22 7.07
N LYS A 419 0.44 -25.08 5.83
CA LYS A 419 1.29 -25.02 4.64
C LYS A 419 1.62 -23.56 4.32
N TRP A 420 2.69 -23.34 3.56
CA TRP A 420 3.02 -22.03 3.03
C TRP A 420 1.92 -21.54 2.08
N LEU A 421 1.50 -20.30 2.27
CA LEU A 421 0.54 -19.55 1.48
C LEU A 421 1.27 -18.46 0.70
N TYR A 422 0.92 -18.35 -0.58
CA TYR A 422 1.33 -17.26 -1.46
C TYR A 422 0.25 -16.17 -1.43
N LEU A 423 0.61 -14.95 -1.01
CA LEU A 423 -0.35 -13.89 -0.73
C LEU A 423 0.02 -12.63 -1.52
N THR A 424 -0.76 -12.31 -2.55
CA THR A 424 -0.53 -11.14 -3.42
C THR A 424 -1.05 -9.85 -2.80
N HIS A 425 -0.51 -8.70 -3.21
CA HIS A 425 -1.01 -7.36 -2.89
C HIS A 425 -0.55 -6.35 -3.96
N ASP A 426 -0.96 -5.07 -3.86
CA ASP A 426 -0.52 -4.00 -4.80
C ASP A 426 -1.03 -4.22 -6.23
N TYR A 427 -2.35 -4.11 -6.41
CA TYR A 427 -3.05 -4.52 -7.63
C TYR A 427 -3.35 -3.37 -8.63
N ASP A 428 -2.67 -2.23 -8.50
CA ASP A 428 -2.93 -1.04 -9.32
C ASP A 428 -2.40 -1.18 -10.76
N LEU A 429 -1.44 -2.08 -11.00
CA LEU A 429 -0.85 -2.35 -12.32
C LEU A 429 -1.48 -3.54 -13.06
N ASP A 430 -2.57 -4.08 -12.51
CA ASP A 430 -3.30 -5.22 -13.06
C ASP A 430 -4.31 -4.81 -14.16
N PHE A 431 -5.01 -5.81 -14.73
CA PHE A 431 -5.88 -5.68 -15.90
C PHE A 431 -5.11 -5.14 -17.12
N GLY A 432 -3.90 -5.67 -17.33
CA GLY A 432 -3.01 -5.32 -18.44
C GLY A 432 -2.54 -3.86 -18.46
N GLN A 433 -2.53 -3.20 -17.30
CA GLN A 433 -2.03 -1.85 -17.22
C GLN A 433 -0.53 -1.80 -17.46
N ASP A 434 -0.11 -0.84 -18.29
CA ASP A 434 1.28 -0.61 -18.68
C ASP A 434 1.95 -1.77 -19.44
N TYR A 435 1.19 -2.80 -19.84
CA TYR A 435 1.71 -4.01 -20.46
C TYR A 435 0.97 -4.42 -21.75
N ASN A 436 1.18 -5.67 -22.18
CA ASN A 436 0.80 -6.20 -23.50
C ASN A 436 -0.73 -6.28 -23.71
N ASP A 437 -1.14 -6.40 -24.99
CA ASP A 437 -2.53 -6.65 -25.36
C ASP A 437 -3.01 -7.99 -24.79
N PRO A 438 -4.31 -8.15 -24.40
CA PRO A 438 -4.85 -9.42 -23.91
C PRO A 438 -4.47 -10.65 -24.75
N LYS A 439 -4.39 -10.50 -26.07
CA LYS A 439 -4.04 -11.61 -26.99
C LYS A 439 -2.57 -12.04 -26.90
N ASP A 440 -1.73 -11.15 -26.39
CA ASP A 440 -0.29 -11.29 -26.22
C ASP A 440 0.06 -11.55 -24.75
N SER A 441 -0.95 -11.67 -23.87
CA SER A 441 -0.77 -12.07 -22.48
C SER A 441 -0.16 -13.46 -22.42
N TYR A 442 0.79 -13.63 -21.51
CA TYR A 442 1.61 -14.83 -21.40
C TYR A 442 0.75 -16.08 -21.27
N ILE A 443 0.93 -17.06 -22.15
CA ILE A 443 0.39 -18.40 -21.89
C ILE A 443 1.09 -18.93 -20.64
N ALA A 444 0.29 -19.35 -19.65
CA ALA A 444 0.76 -20.04 -18.45
C ALA A 444 1.76 -21.15 -18.84
N GLY A 445 3.06 -20.95 -18.55
CA GLY A 445 4.12 -21.93 -18.81
C GLY A 445 5.40 -21.43 -19.50
N GLU A 446 5.51 -20.15 -19.87
CA GLU A 446 6.74 -19.58 -20.48
C GLU A 446 7.55 -18.65 -19.55
N VAL A 447 7.15 -18.52 -18.28
CA VAL A 447 7.74 -17.55 -17.33
C VAL A 447 9.18 -17.93 -16.91
N GLY A 448 9.54 -19.22 -17.00
CA GLY A 448 10.88 -19.70 -16.65
C GLY A 448 11.19 -19.70 -15.15
N ILE A 449 10.15 -19.63 -14.31
CA ILE A 449 10.24 -19.70 -12.85
C ILE A 449 9.97 -21.13 -12.40
N HIS A 450 10.93 -21.73 -11.70
CA HIS A 450 10.93 -23.17 -11.39
C HIS A 450 9.68 -23.64 -10.63
N ILE A 451 9.22 -22.88 -9.63
CA ILE A 451 8.04 -23.27 -8.84
C ILE A 451 6.75 -23.25 -9.69
N ILE A 452 6.64 -22.29 -10.61
CA ILE A 452 5.52 -22.21 -11.56
C ILE A 452 5.57 -23.42 -12.50
N ASP A 453 6.75 -23.76 -13.02
CA ASP A 453 6.91 -24.93 -13.90
C ASP A 453 6.56 -26.24 -13.20
N VAL A 454 6.95 -26.39 -11.93
CA VAL A 454 6.64 -27.57 -11.12
C VAL A 454 5.15 -27.65 -10.80
N LEU A 455 4.50 -26.56 -10.38
CA LEU A 455 3.11 -26.60 -9.93
C LEU A 455 2.09 -26.52 -11.06
N MET A 456 2.34 -25.72 -12.11
CA MET A 456 1.41 -25.47 -13.20
C MET A 456 1.73 -26.31 -14.43
N SER A 457 2.93 -26.15 -15.00
CA SER A 457 3.30 -26.76 -16.29
C SER A 457 3.36 -28.30 -16.23
N SER A 458 3.64 -28.88 -15.07
CA SER A 458 3.71 -30.33 -14.88
C SER A 458 2.35 -31.02 -14.70
N ASN A 459 1.27 -30.26 -14.43
CA ASN A 459 -0.08 -30.77 -14.19
C ASN A 459 -1.14 -29.82 -14.75
N ILE A 460 -1.03 -29.59 -16.06
CA ILE A 460 -1.91 -28.71 -16.83
C ILE A 460 -3.39 -29.00 -16.52
N THR A 461 -3.80 -30.26 -16.33
CA THR A 461 -5.21 -30.61 -16.04
C THR A 461 -5.75 -30.03 -14.73
N ARG A 462 -4.96 -29.93 -13.65
CA ARG A 462 -5.44 -29.33 -12.38
C ARG A 462 -5.53 -27.81 -12.51
N PHE A 463 -4.50 -27.19 -13.10
CA PHE A 463 -4.49 -25.75 -13.35
C PHE A 463 -5.61 -25.33 -14.30
N ASP A 464 -5.77 -26.01 -15.44
CA ASP A 464 -6.83 -25.79 -16.42
C ASP A 464 -8.21 -25.85 -15.76
N LYS A 465 -8.43 -26.83 -14.88
CA LYS A 465 -9.69 -26.92 -14.14
C LYS A 465 -9.91 -25.71 -13.24
N ILE A 466 -8.90 -25.31 -12.47
CA ILE A 466 -8.98 -24.13 -11.60
C ILE A 466 -9.25 -22.86 -12.43
N LEU A 467 -8.55 -22.70 -13.55
CA LEU A 467 -8.75 -21.58 -14.47
C LEU A 467 -10.17 -21.56 -15.05
N VAL A 468 -10.67 -22.72 -15.50
CA VAL A 468 -12.04 -22.88 -16.00
C VAL A 468 -13.07 -22.52 -14.93
N ASP A 469 -12.88 -23.00 -13.70
CA ASP A 469 -13.77 -22.71 -12.57
C ASP A 469 -13.78 -21.19 -12.28
N ILE A 470 -12.60 -20.54 -12.23
CA ILE A 470 -12.50 -19.09 -12.00
C ILE A 470 -13.17 -18.29 -13.12
N VAL A 471 -12.92 -18.63 -14.39
CA VAL A 471 -13.54 -17.95 -15.54
C VAL A 471 -15.06 -18.12 -15.53
N THR A 472 -15.56 -19.31 -15.20
CA THR A 472 -16.99 -19.61 -15.18
C THR A 472 -17.72 -18.89 -14.05
N ASP A 473 -17.12 -18.85 -12.85
CA ASP A 473 -17.83 -18.41 -11.64
C ASP A 473 -17.52 -16.96 -11.22
N VAL A 474 -16.39 -16.41 -11.68
CA VAL A 474 -15.86 -15.12 -11.23
C VAL A 474 -15.44 -14.22 -12.39
N PHE A 475 -14.44 -14.61 -13.20
CA PHE A 475 -13.85 -13.77 -14.25
C PHE A 475 -14.61 -13.90 -15.57
N ASN A 476 -15.86 -13.42 -15.58
CA ASN A 476 -16.64 -13.32 -16.81
C ASN A 476 -17.50 -12.05 -16.84
N PRO A 477 -17.91 -11.59 -18.04
CA PRO A 477 -18.69 -10.37 -18.17
C PRO A 477 -20.02 -10.36 -17.40
N ASN A 478 -20.72 -11.51 -17.30
CA ASN A 478 -21.99 -11.59 -16.56
C ASN A 478 -21.83 -11.35 -15.05
N VAL A 479 -20.65 -11.63 -14.49
CA VAL A 479 -20.33 -11.44 -13.08
C VAL A 479 -19.64 -10.09 -12.84
N LEU A 480 -18.61 -9.78 -13.62
CA LEU A 480 -17.78 -8.59 -13.36
C LEU A 480 -18.37 -7.29 -13.89
N TYR A 481 -19.14 -7.28 -15.00
CA TYR A 481 -19.70 -6.02 -15.49
C TYR A 481 -20.71 -5.41 -14.52
N PRO A 482 -21.68 -6.17 -13.95
CA PRO A 482 -22.58 -5.63 -12.95
C PRO A 482 -21.83 -5.13 -11.71
N ARG A 483 -20.76 -5.82 -11.29
CA ARG A 483 -19.94 -5.38 -10.16
C ARG A 483 -19.19 -4.08 -10.46
N ILE A 484 -18.63 -3.96 -11.66
CA ILE A 484 -17.98 -2.72 -12.12
C ILE A 484 -19.00 -1.57 -12.15
N ASP A 485 -20.20 -1.80 -12.68
CA ASP A 485 -21.26 -0.78 -12.75
C ASP A 485 -21.69 -0.31 -11.35
N GLU A 486 -21.86 -1.25 -10.41
CA GLU A 486 -22.18 -0.96 -9.02
C GLU A 486 -21.09 -0.09 -8.37
N LEU A 487 -19.83 -0.48 -8.49
CA LEU A 487 -18.70 0.27 -7.91
C LEU A 487 -18.54 1.65 -8.57
N LYS A 488 -18.69 1.74 -9.89
CA LYS A 488 -18.62 3.00 -10.65
C LYS A 488 -19.67 3.99 -10.14
N GLU A 489 -20.92 3.57 -10.01
CA GLU A 489 -21.99 4.43 -9.50
C GLU A 489 -21.78 4.78 -8.02
N PHE A 490 -21.30 3.83 -7.21
CA PHE A 490 -21.02 4.04 -5.80
C PHE A 490 -19.97 5.14 -5.57
N ILE A 491 -18.87 5.14 -6.32
CA ILE A 491 -17.79 6.11 -6.14
C ILE A 491 -17.93 7.39 -6.98
N ARG A 492 -18.81 7.41 -7.99
CA ARG A 492 -19.05 8.56 -8.90
C ARG A 492 -19.09 9.92 -8.19
N PRO A 493 -19.91 10.14 -7.13
CA PRO A 493 -19.98 11.45 -6.48
C PRO A 493 -18.66 11.87 -5.81
N TYR A 494 -17.83 10.92 -5.37
CA TYR A 494 -16.53 11.20 -4.76
C TYR A 494 -15.46 11.46 -5.82
N VAL A 495 -15.54 10.79 -6.97
CA VAL A 495 -14.68 11.06 -8.11
C VAL A 495 -14.99 12.46 -8.69
N GLU A 496 -16.26 12.86 -8.77
CA GLU A 496 -16.61 14.24 -9.17
C GLU A 496 -15.95 15.29 -8.27
N LEU A 497 -15.89 15.05 -6.96
CA LEU A 497 -15.18 15.92 -6.01
C LEU A 497 -13.66 15.84 -6.20
N GLU A 498 -13.11 14.65 -6.44
CA GLU A 498 -11.69 14.41 -6.71
C GLU A 498 -11.20 15.18 -7.96
N LYS A 499 -12.05 15.35 -8.96
CA LYS A 499 -11.75 16.06 -10.22
C LYS A 499 -12.19 17.52 -10.23
N LYS A 500 -12.56 18.08 -9.06
CA LYS A 500 -12.95 19.49 -8.93
C LYS A 500 -11.81 20.30 -8.29
N PRO A 501 -11.20 21.26 -9.03
CA PRO A 501 -10.16 22.09 -8.45
C PRO A 501 -10.72 23.12 -7.48
N ASP A 502 -9.89 23.54 -6.53
CA ASP A 502 -10.14 24.69 -5.66
C ASP A 502 -10.03 26.03 -6.44
N ALA A 503 -10.17 27.15 -5.72
CA ALA A 503 -10.07 28.48 -6.32
C ALA A 503 -8.68 28.82 -6.90
N ASN A 504 -7.65 28.06 -6.53
CA ASN A 504 -6.26 28.22 -6.99
C ASN A 504 -5.91 27.22 -8.11
N GLY A 505 -6.82 26.32 -8.49
CA GLY A 505 -6.58 25.30 -9.50
C GLY A 505 -6.00 23.99 -8.94
N ASN A 506 -5.90 23.82 -7.62
CA ASN A 506 -5.38 22.60 -7.00
C ASN A 506 -6.50 21.57 -6.85
N TYR A 507 -6.19 20.30 -7.10
CA TYR A 507 -7.13 19.20 -6.88
C TYR A 507 -6.90 18.54 -5.51
N PRO A 508 -7.94 17.93 -4.91
CA PRO A 508 -7.84 17.28 -3.60
C PRO A 508 -6.65 16.32 -3.47
N GLY A 509 -5.89 16.45 -2.38
CA GLY A 509 -4.79 15.56 -2.00
C GLY A 509 -3.57 15.57 -2.91
N ARG A 510 -3.55 16.38 -3.99
CA ARG A 510 -2.40 16.47 -4.91
C ARG A 510 -1.32 17.40 -4.37
N ILE A 511 -0.72 16.96 -3.26
CA ILE A 511 0.27 17.70 -2.49
C ILE A 511 1.58 17.81 -3.28
N ASN A 512 1.96 16.78 -4.04
CA ASN A 512 3.14 16.83 -4.88
C ASN A 512 2.84 17.56 -6.18
N THR A 513 3.07 18.88 -6.19
CA THR A 513 2.82 19.73 -7.35
C THR A 513 3.83 19.55 -8.49
N ALA A 514 4.88 18.75 -8.30
CA ALA A 514 5.88 18.49 -9.33
C ALA A 514 5.49 17.35 -10.29
N ALA A 515 4.52 16.52 -9.90
CA ALA A 515 4.09 15.35 -10.67
C ALA A 515 2.98 15.69 -11.68
N ASN A 516 2.84 14.85 -12.72
CA ASN A 516 1.86 15.04 -13.79
C ASN A 516 1.19 13.71 -14.18
N ASP A 517 0.42 13.16 -13.23
CA ASP A 517 -0.31 11.88 -13.29
C ASP A 517 -1.84 12.10 -13.20
N PHE A 518 -2.34 13.27 -13.62
CA PHE A 518 -3.76 13.58 -13.51
C PHE A 518 -4.58 12.99 -14.67
N PHE A 519 -5.48 12.06 -14.34
CA PHE A 519 -6.58 11.66 -15.23
C PHE A 519 -7.81 12.55 -15.04
N THR A 520 -8.39 13.01 -16.14
CA THR A 520 -9.66 13.74 -16.19
C THR A 520 -10.85 12.87 -15.79
N TYR A 521 -12.01 13.50 -15.57
CA TYR A 521 -13.24 12.76 -15.31
C TYR A 521 -13.67 11.90 -16.50
N ASP A 522 -13.53 12.41 -17.73
CA ASP A 522 -13.90 11.68 -18.94
C ASP A 522 -12.98 10.47 -19.19
N GLU A 523 -11.69 10.60 -18.87
CA GLU A 523 -10.74 9.47 -18.88
C GLU A 523 -11.12 8.40 -17.85
N TRP A 524 -11.46 8.79 -16.61
CA TRP A 524 -11.96 7.87 -15.58
C TRP A 524 -13.24 7.15 -16.05
N ASP A 525 -14.27 7.90 -16.44
CA ASP A 525 -15.58 7.34 -16.80
C ASP A 525 -15.45 6.40 -18.01
N SER A 526 -14.58 6.73 -18.97
CA SER A 526 -14.34 5.93 -20.18
C SER A 526 -13.45 4.71 -19.93
N ASN A 527 -12.46 4.79 -19.02
CA ASN A 527 -11.57 3.68 -18.68
C ASN A 527 -12.24 2.61 -17.82
N VAL A 528 -13.19 2.97 -16.98
CA VAL A 528 -14.01 1.97 -16.28
C VAL A 528 -14.79 1.11 -17.29
N GLU A 529 -15.14 1.68 -18.44
CA GLU A 529 -15.80 0.98 -19.54
C GLU A 529 -14.77 0.27 -20.46
N PHE A 530 -14.74 0.62 -21.74
CA PHE A 530 -13.98 -0.10 -22.76
C PHE A 530 -12.83 0.72 -23.35
N THR A 531 -12.67 1.99 -22.95
CA THR A 531 -11.73 2.90 -23.60
C THR A 531 -10.35 2.81 -22.97
N SER A 532 -9.33 2.55 -23.78
CA SER A 532 -7.93 2.59 -23.36
C SER A 532 -7.46 4.03 -23.19
N ILE A 533 -6.82 4.32 -22.06
CA ILE A 533 -6.33 5.67 -21.70
C ILE A 533 -4.80 5.63 -21.60
N LYS A 534 -4.15 6.72 -22.01
CA LYS A 534 -2.70 6.87 -21.87
C LYS A 534 -2.32 6.92 -20.41
N THR A 535 -1.40 6.08 -19.97
CA THR A 535 -0.82 6.13 -18.63
C THR A 535 0.58 6.74 -18.69
N TYR A 536 1.23 6.79 -17.53
CA TYR A 536 2.59 7.29 -17.45
C TYR A 536 3.59 6.45 -18.29
N ASN A 537 3.52 5.11 -18.22
CA ASN A 537 4.45 4.23 -18.94
C ASN A 537 3.96 3.84 -20.34
N SER A 538 2.67 3.56 -20.50
CA SER A 538 2.10 3.09 -21.77
C SER A 538 0.61 3.42 -21.84
N LYS A 539 -0.26 2.45 -21.54
CA LYS A 539 -1.71 2.60 -21.51
C LYS A 539 -2.34 1.75 -20.42
N ALA A 540 -3.49 2.18 -19.95
CA ALA A 540 -4.43 1.38 -19.19
C ALA A 540 -5.58 1.00 -20.12
N PHE A 541 -5.80 -0.31 -20.32
CA PHE A 541 -6.99 -0.78 -21.03
C PHE A 541 -8.26 -0.43 -20.23
N GLY A 542 -9.38 -0.31 -20.95
CA GLY A 542 -10.67 -0.22 -20.28
C GLY A 542 -10.96 -1.51 -19.52
N LEU A 543 -11.44 -1.44 -18.27
CA LEU A 543 -11.65 -2.62 -17.43
C LEU A 543 -12.57 -3.65 -18.09
N LYS A 544 -13.70 -3.19 -18.65
CA LYS A 544 -14.63 -4.09 -19.36
C LYS A 544 -14.06 -4.62 -20.67
N TYR A 545 -13.22 -3.84 -21.34
CA TYR A 545 -12.51 -4.28 -22.54
C TYR A 545 -11.53 -5.41 -22.22
N TRP A 546 -10.70 -5.24 -21.18
CA TRP A 546 -9.75 -6.26 -20.74
C TRP A 546 -10.45 -7.58 -20.41
N ILE A 547 -11.49 -7.52 -19.57
CA ILE A 547 -12.28 -8.70 -19.18
C ILE A 547 -12.87 -9.40 -20.40
N LEU A 548 -13.43 -8.65 -21.37
CA LEU A 548 -13.97 -9.25 -22.58
C LEU A 548 -12.90 -9.95 -23.42
N GLY A 549 -11.75 -9.29 -23.60
CA GLY A 549 -10.63 -9.81 -24.37
C GLY A 549 -10.10 -11.11 -23.77
N MET A 550 -9.79 -11.09 -22.47
CA MET A 550 -9.28 -12.25 -21.75
C MET A 550 -10.32 -13.38 -21.66
N TYR A 551 -11.59 -13.06 -21.40
CA TYR A 551 -12.67 -14.04 -21.40
C TYR A 551 -12.75 -14.77 -22.75
N ARG A 552 -12.80 -14.04 -23.86
CA ARG A 552 -12.82 -14.63 -25.22
C ARG A 552 -11.58 -15.47 -25.49
N PHE A 553 -10.41 -14.96 -25.13
CA PHE A 553 -9.14 -15.64 -25.35
C PHE A 553 -9.12 -17.00 -24.63
N VAL A 554 -9.42 -17.00 -23.33
CA VAL A 554 -9.39 -18.21 -22.50
C VAL A 554 -10.48 -19.19 -22.93
N CYS A 555 -11.71 -18.73 -23.19
CA CYS A 555 -12.78 -19.60 -23.66
C CYS A 555 -12.43 -20.33 -24.97
N LYS A 556 -11.77 -19.62 -25.90
CA LYS A 556 -11.31 -20.21 -27.16
C LYS A 556 -10.10 -21.14 -26.97
N HIS A 557 -9.14 -20.74 -26.14
CA HIS A 557 -7.90 -21.49 -25.95
C HIS A 557 -8.13 -22.81 -25.20
N TYR A 558 -8.98 -22.79 -24.17
CA TYR A 558 -9.25 -23.92 -23.28
C TYR A 558 -10.55 -24.67 -23.63
N ASP A 559 -11.20 -24.35 -24.75
CA ASP A 559 -12.44 -24.99 -25.23
C ASP A 559 -13.56 -24.97 -24.18
N ILE A 560 -13.75 -23.81 -23.53
CA ILE A 560 -14.76 -23.60 -22.49
C ILE A 560 -16.08 -23.19 -23.14
N GLU A 561 -17.19 -23.81 -22.74
CA GLU A 561 -18.53 -23.36 -23.11
C GLU A 561 -18.86 -22.05 -22.39
N CYS A 562 -18.66 -20.94 -23.10
CA CYS A 562 -18.86 -19.59 -22.60
C CYS A 562 -20.09 -18.92 -23.21
N ASP A 563 -20.53 -17.81 -22.60
CA ASP A 563 -21.75 -17.11 -23.03
C ASP A 563 -21.63 -16.60 -24.48
N PRO A 564 -22.49 -17.07 -25.40
CA PRO A 564 -22.40 -16.75 -26.82
C PRO A 564 -22.59 -15.26 -27.12
N VAL A 565 -23.23 -14.48 -26.23
CA VAL A 565 -23.38 -13.03 -26.38
C VAL A 565 -22.00 -12.36 -26.38
N TYR A 566 -21.15 -12.75 -25.44
CA TYR A 566 -19.82 -12.17 -25.30
C TYR A 566 -18.81 -12.82 -26.25
N LEU A 567 -19.06 -14.02 -26.76
CA LEU A 567 -18.24 -14.64 -27.79
C LEU A 567 -18.50 -14.08 -29.21
N ASP A 568 -19.61 -13.38 -29.44
CA ASP A 568 -19.91 -12.78 -30.74
C ASP A 568 -18.87 -11.71 -31.11
N GLU A 569 -18.12 -11.95 -32.19
CA GLU A 569 -17.17 -10.99 -32.76
C GLU A 569 -17.84 -9.65 -33.14
N ASN A 570 -19.16 -9.62 -33.31
CA ASN A 570 -19.94 -8.42 -33.58
C ASN A 570 -20.47 -7.70 -32.34
N TYR A 571 -20.20 -8.22 -31.13
CA TYR A 571 -20.58 -7.59 -29.87
C TYR A 571 -20.15 -6.12 -29.87
N LYS A 572 -21.11 -5.21 -29.67
CA LYS A 572 -20.89 -3.76 -29.73
C LYS A 572 -20.63 -3.22 -28.34
N TYR A 573 -19.54 -2.48 -28.21
CA TYR A 573 -19.20 -1.74 -27.01
C TYR A 573 -18.80 -0.30 -27.36
N PRO A 574 -19.08 0.67 -26.48
CA PRO A 574 -18.76 2.06 -26.72
C PRO A 574 -17.27 2.32 -26.52
N ILE A 575 -16.68 3.10 -27.42
CA ILE A 575 -15.32 3.65 -27.25
C ILE A 575 -15.42 5.16 -27.35
N ASN A 576 -14.89 5.86 -26.35
CA ASN A 576 -14.84 7.31 -26.36
C ASN A 576 -13.60 7.79 -27.13
N LYS A 577 -13.77 8.10 -28.41
CA LYS A 577 -12.69 8.54 -29.30
C LYS A 577 -12.06 9.90 -28.93
N GLU A 578 -12.67 10.67 -28.03
CA GLU A 578 -12.11 11.95 -27.59
C GLU A 578 -10.95 11.79 -26.60
N VAL A 579 -10.95 10.68 -25.84
CA VAL A 579 -9.94 10.37 -24.81
C VAL A 579 -9.19 9.06 -25.08
N GLU A 580 -9.60 8.29 -26.10
CA GLU A 580 -8.95 7.04 -26.47
C GLU A 580 -7.48 7.27 -26.83
N TYR A 581 -6.61 6.52 -26.17
CA TYR A 581 -5.22 6.40 -26.54
C TYR A 581 -5.03 5.24 -27.51
N ILE A 582 -4.51 5.56 -28.70
CA ILE A 582 -4.12 4.60 -29.73
C ILE A 582 -2.60 4.62 -29.78
N ASP A 583 -1.98 3.46 -29.66
CA ASP A 583 -0.53 3.33 -29.67
C ASP A 583 0.00 3.45 -31.11
N ASP A 584 0.82 4.47 -31.40
CA ASP A 584 1.39 4.72 -32.73
C ASP A 584 2.49 3.69 -33.11
N PHE A 585 2.81 2.71 -32.25
CA PHE A 585 3.86 1.70 -32.49
C PHE A 585 3.47 0.52 -33.40
N GLU A 586 2.23 0.44 -33.90
CA GLU A 586 1.81 -0.60 -34.87
C GLU A 586 2.54 -0.52 -36.23
N ASP A 587 3.21 0.59 -36.57
CA ASP A 587 3.96 0.73 -37.83
C ASP A 587 5.32 -0.02 -37.84
N TYR A 588 5.79 -0.57 -36.70
CA TYR A 588 7.10 -1.23 -36.62
C TYR A 588 7.07 -2.77 -36.74
N TYR A 589 5.93 -3.41 -36.49
CA TYR A 589 5.71 -4.85 -36.71
C TYR A 589 4.57 -5.05 -37.70
N GLY A 590 4.95 -5.25 -38.96
CA GLY A 590 4.09 -5.12 -40.14
C GLY A 590 2.71 -5.79 -40.07
N GLU A 591 1.77 -5.08 -40.71
CA GLU A 591 0.40 -5.44 -41.05
C GLU A 591 0.13 -6.95 -41.17
N TYR A 592 -0.75 -7.46 -40.30
CA TYR A 592 -1.62 -8.58 -40.68
C TYR A 592 -2.94 -8.01 -41.23
N PRO A 593 -3.47 -8.60 -42.31
CA PRO A 593 -4.43 -7.93 -43.18
C PRO A 593 -5.77 -7.73 -42.47
N THR A 594 -6.14 -6.46 -42.27
CA THR A 594 -7.53 -6.06 -42.07
C THR A 594 -8.20 -6.08 -43.45
N ASP A 595 -9.02 -7.10 -43.70
CA ASP A 595 -9.88 -7.08 -44.88
C ASP A 595 -10.85 -5.91 -44.75
N THR A 596 -10.60 -4.92 -45.59
CA THR A 596 -11.39 -3.74 -45.82
C THR A 596 -12.73 -4.14 -46.43
N ILE A 597 -13.84 -3.72 -45.82
CA ILE A 597 -15.07 -3.45 -46.58
C ILE A 597 -15.36 -1.96 -46.47
N SER A 598 -15.13 -1.31 -47.61
CA SER A 598 -15.37 0.08 -47.89
C SER A 598 -16.84 0.45 -47.84
N ASP A 599 -17.08 1.72 -47.51
CA ASP A 599 -18.29 2.51 -47.73
C ASP A 599 -19.28 1.91 -48.74
N SER A 600 -20.50 1.60 -48.27
CA SER A 600 -21.69 1.83 -49.09
C SER A 600 -23.02 1.72 -48.31
N ILE A 601 -23.71 2.85 -48.31
CA ILE A 601 -25.17 2.99 -48.49
C ILE A 601 -26.04 2.91 -47.22
N PHE A 602 -26.44 4.10 -46.78
CA PHE A 602 -27.70 4.39 -46.08
C PHE A 602 -28.88 3.69 -46.76
N ILE A 603 -29.57 2.80 -46.03
CA ILE A 603 -31.00 2.52 -46.23
C ILE A 603 -31.69 2.57 -44.87
N GLU A 604 -32.56 3.57 -44.73
CA GLU A 604 -33.53 3.77 -43.68
C GLU A 604 -34.59 2.64 -43.75
N ALA A 605 -34.86 1.94 -42.66
CA ALA A 605 -36.01 1.03 -42.57
C ALA A 605 -36.68 1.07 -41.21
N GLN A 606 -37.99 1.26 -41.28
CA GLN A 606 -38.95 1.55 -40.23
C GLN A 606 -39.25 0.36 -39.32
N THR A 607 -39.64 0.72 -38.11
CA THR A 607 -40.48 0.02 -37.12
C THR A 607 -41.50 -0.98 -37.68
N THR A 608 -41.55 -2.19 -37.12
CA THR A 608 -42.81 -2.90 -36.81
C THR A 608 -42.63 -3.83 -35.60
N GLU A 609 -43.65 -3.80 -34.74
CA GLU A 609 -43.84 -4.51 -33.48
C GLU A 609 -44.37 -5.97 -33.66
N PRO A 610 -44.66 -6.74 -32.59
CA PRO A 610 -44.21 -8.13 -32.42
C PRO A 610 -45.26 -9.19 -32.78
N PHE A 611 -44.83 -10.46 -32.81
CA PHE A 611 -45.71 -11.62 -32.82
C PHE A 611 -45.37 -12.58 -31.67
N ASN A 612 -46.42 -12.86 -30.88
CA ASN A 612 -46.55 -13.91 -29.87
C ASN A 612 -46.37 -15.31 -30.49
N ASP A 613 -45.87 -16.26 -29.70
CA ASP A 613 -46.69 -17.39 -29.24
C ASP A 613 -46.01 -18.20 -28.12
N GLU A 614 -46.85 -18.60 -27.16
CA GLU A 614 -46.62 -19.50 -26.03
C GLU A 614 -46.31 -20.94 -26.47
N ILE A 615 -45.75 -21.77 -25.56
CA ILE A 615 -46.35 -23.03 -25.03
C ILE A 615 -45.33 -23.86 -24.21
N THR A 616 -45.54 -23.84 -22.89
CA THR A 616 -45.63 -24.92 -21.87
C THR A 616 -44.66 -26.13 -21.74
N SER A 617 -44.18 -26.27 -20.48
CA SER A 617 -44.29 -27.40 -19.51
C SER A 617 -43.47 -28.71 -19.61
N SER A 618 -42.80 -29.05 -18.49
CA SER A 618 -42.93 -30.29 -17.67
C SER A 618 -41.83 -30.32 -16.57
N SER A 619 -42.11 -30.23 -15.25
CA SER A 619 -42.26 -31.33 -14.24
C SER A 619 -41.09 -32.34 -14.21
N SER A 620 -40.48 -32.80 -13.11
CA SER A 620 -40.94 -33.11 -11.74
C SER A 620 -39.78 -33.59 -10.82
N ASP A 621 -39.87 -33.25 -9.52
CA ASP A 621 -39.69 -34.02 -8.25
C ASP A 621 -38.50 -34.98 -7.96
N PHE A 622 -37.90 -34.87 -6.74
CA PHE A 622 -37.86 -35.84 -5.59
C PHE A 622 -36.64 -35.58 -4.64
N ILE A 623 -36.82 -35.08 -3.40
CA ILE A 623 -36.85 -35.71 -2.02
C ILE A 623 -35.51 -35.86 -1.24
N ASP A 624 -35.44 -35.10 -0.14
CA ASP A 624 -35.09 -35.27 1.31
C ASP A 624 -33.82 -35.96 1.89
N GLU A 625 -33.25 -35.21 2.87
CA GLU A 625 -32.75 -35.51 4.24
C GLU A 625 -32.04 -36.84 4.60
N GLU A 626 -30.87 -36.73 5.29
CA GLU A 626 -30.73 -37.22 6.68
C GLU A 626 -29.46 -36.69 7.41
N MET A 627 -29.61 -36.60 8.72
CA MET A 627 -28.74 -36.03 9.76
C MET A 627 -28.17 -37.21 10.60
N ILE A 628 -26.87 -37.23 10.95
CA ILE A 628 -26.35 -38.14 12.00
C ILE A 628 -25.33 -37.43 12.89
N THR A 629 -25.66 -37.44 14.18
CA THR A 629 -24.84 -37.11 15.36
C THR A 629 -24.07 -38.34 15.87
N THR A 630 -22.88 -38.19 16.45
CA THR A 630 -22.45 -39.00 17.61
C THR A 630 -21.29 -38.36 18.39
N GLU A 631 -21.30 -38.61 19.70
CA GLU A 631 -20.60 -37.97 20.81
C GLU A 631 -19.42 -38.80 21.38
N ILE A 632 -18.49 -38.07 22.03
CA ILE A 632 -17.70 -38.33 23.27
C ILE A 632 -16.54 -39.35 23.29
N GLY A 633 -15.41 -38.86 23.84
CA GLY A 633 -14.42 -39.64 24.60
C GLY A 633 -13.28 -38.79 25.20
N ASP A 634 -13.42 -38.38 26.47
CA ASP A 634 -12.36 -37.80 27.34
C ASP A 634 -11.26 -38.82 27.72
N ILE A 635 -10.05 -38.32 28.07
CA ILE A 635 -9.32 -38.58 29.35
C ILE A 635 -7.95 -37.86 29.40
N ASN A 636 -7.69 -37.27 30.57
CA ASN A 636 -6.53 -36.56 31.14
C ASN A 636 -5.11 -37.19 31.00
N ASP A 637 -4.05 -36.35 31.02
CA ASP A 637 -3.15 -36.17 32.20
C ASP A 637 -2.00 -35.17 31.95
N SER A 638 -1.66 -34.38 32.98
CA SER A 638 -0.50 -33.47 33.13
C SER A 638 0.67 -34.18 33.84
N PRO A 639 1.93 -33.64 33.83
CA PRO A 639 2.42 -32.94 35.03
C PRO A 639 3.51 -31.83 34.85
N ILE A 640 3.30 -30.69 35.54
CA ILE A 640 4.11 -29.93 36.55
C ILE A 640 5.63 -29.58 36.38
N SER A 641 5.92 -28.29 36.71
CA SER A 641 7.11 -27.62 37.35
C SER A 641 7.94 -26.70 36.44
N SER A 642 8.38 -25.48 36.81
CA SER A 642 8.55 -24.78 38.11
C SER A 642 8.73 -23.25 37.91
N ILE A 643 8.18 -22.42 38.79
CA ILE A 643 8.32 -20.95 38.88
C ILE A 643 9.31 -20.59 40.03
N ILE A 644 10.06 -19.49 39.88
CA ILE A 644 10.80 -18.79 40.94
C ILE A 644 10.21 -17.38 41.04
N ASP A 645 9.65 -17.02 42.19
CA ASP A 645 9.12 -15.69 42.52
C ASP A 645 10.22 -14.81 43.15
N ASN A 646 10.22 -13.51 42.86
CA ASN A 646 10.91 -12.49 43.63
C ASN A 646 9.93 -11.34 43.91
N ASP A 647 9.43 -11.28 45.15
CA ASP A 647 8.58 -10.17 45.63
C ASP A 647 9.43 -8.91 45.91
N VAL A 648 8.94 -7.74 45.49
CA VAL A 648 9.45 -6.43 45.93
C VAL A 648 8.27 -5.58 46.40
N THR A 649 8.35 -5.08 47.64
CA THR A 649 7.30 -4.28 48.29
C THR A 649 7.69 -2.80 48.34
N GLY A 650 6.77 -1.90 47.98
CA GLY A 650 6.88 -0.44 48.20
C GLY A 650 5.74 0.07 49.11
N VAL A 651 5.98 1.15 49.85
CA VAL A 651 5.02 1.75 50.82
C VAL A 651 4.63 3.16 50.35
N ILE A 652 3.34 3.50 50.42
CA ILE A 652 2.80 4.83 50.08
C ILE A 652 2.47 5.58 51.38
N ASP A 653 2.95 6.82 51.55
CA ASP A 653 2.63 7.69 52.70
C ASP A 653 1.45 8.63 52.38
N ASP A 654 0.44 8.64 53.25
CA ASP A 654 -0.87 9.25 53.04
C ASP A 654 -0.88 10.75 53.40
N SER A 655 -0.98 11.60 52.38
CA SER A 655 -1.34 13.00 52.52
C SER A 655 -1.88 13.55 51.20
N ASN A 656 -3.06 14.17 51.29
CA ASN A 656 -3.86 14.71 50.20
C ASN A 656 -3.12 15.76 49.35
N ASP A 657 -2.69 15.36 48.15
CA ASP A 657 -2.60 16.22 46.96
C ASP A 657 -2.73 15.32 45.71
N SER A 658 -3.44 15.78 44.69
CA SER A 658 -3.63 15.05 43.43
C SER A 658 -2.35 15.13 42.60
N ASP A 659 -1.88 13.96 42.15
CA ASP A 659 -0.60 13.67 41.48
C ASP A 659 0.48 13.16 42.46
N LYS A 660 0.69 11.83 42.51
CA LYS A 660 1.84 11.22 43.21
C LYS A 660 2.57 10.24 42.28
N GLU A 661 3.87 10.49 42.12
CA GLU A 661 4.86 9.65 41.43
C GLU A 661 5.48 8.63 42.43
N VAL A 662 5.94 7.47 41.94
CA VAL A 662 6.63 6.44 42.73
C VAL A 662 8.10 6.39 42.29
N GLU A 663 9.05 6.71 43.18
CA GLU A 663 10.50 6.63 42.91
C GLU A 663 11.12 5.30 43.38
N VAL A 664 11.94 4.67 42.54
CA VAL A 664 12.79 3.50 42.88
C VAL A 664 14.22 3.76 42.41
N ASP A 665 15.22 3.58 43.27
CA ASP A 665 16.58 4.13 43.10
C ASP A 665 17.66 3.02 42.95
N VAL A 666 18.55 3.11 41.92
CA VAL A 666 19.69 2.20 41.70
C VAL A 666 20.92 2.97 41.18
N THR A 667 22.14 2.77 41.74
CA THR A 667 23.34 3.59 41.43
C THR A 667 24.64 2.81 41.09
N ASP A 668 25.30 3.10 39.94
CA ASP A 668 26.75 3.44 39.67
C ASP A 668 27.32 3.02 38.25
N VAL A 669 28.01 3.96 37.57
CA VAL A 669 28.29 4.25 36.10
C VAL A 669 29.68 3.69 35.57
N PRO A 670 30.05 3.47 34.24
CA PRO A 670 29.89 4.35 33.03
C PRO A 670 29.65 3.81 31.57
N ASP A 671 28.82 4.58 30.84
CA ASP A 671 28.66 5.00 29.41
C ASP A 671 29.07 4.12 28.18
N ASP A 672 28.15 3.85 27.22
CA ASP A 672 27.86 4.71 26.02
C ASP A 672 26.87 4.07 24.97
N LYS A 673 25.82 4.83 24.55
CA LYS A 673 24.97 4.84 23.30
C LYS A 673 23.48 4.38 23.31
N ASN A 674 22.64 5.31 22.84
CA ASN A 674 21.17 5.31 22.71
C ASN A 674 20.58 4.48 21.55
N ASP A 675 19.55 3.68 21.85
CA ASP A 675 18.31 3.55 21.04
C ASP A 675 17.18 3.05 21.96
N SER A 676 16.04 3.75 22.05
CA SER A 676 14.98 3.46 23.02
C SER A 676 13.60 3.27 22.37
N ASP A 677 13.15 2.02 22.32
CA ASP A 677 11.73 1.65 22.24
C ASP A 677 11.58 0.29 22.97
N MET A 678 11.36 0.33 24.29
CA MET A 678 10.90 -0.82 25.09
C MET A 678 9.72 -0.33 25.96
N GLU A 679 8.55 -0.92 25.78
CA GLU A 679 7.37 -0.70 26.64
C GLU A 679 7.26 -1.89 27.60
N VAL A 680 7.12 -1.64 28.90
CA VAL A 680 6.85 -2.64 29.95
C VAL A 680 5.35 -2.61 30.25
N GLU A 681 4.66 -3.75 30.13
CA GLU A 681 3.26 -3.88 30.58
C GLU A 681 3.22 -4.24 32.07
N VAL A 682 2.38 -3.53 32.82
CA VAL A 682 2.16 -3.75 34.26
C VAL A 682 0.71 -4.16 34.48
N ASN A 683 0.47 -5.32 35.09
CA ASN A 683 -0.87 -5.79 35.46
C ASN A 683 -1.05 -5.74 36.98
N VAL A 684 -2.09 -5.05 37.43
CA VAL A 684 -2.51 -5.05 38.85
C VAL A 684 -3.39 -6.26 39.09
N THR A 685 -2.99 -7.14 40.01
CA THR A 685 -3.62 -8.45 40.19
C THR A 685 -4.51 -8.55 41.43
N ASP A 686 -4.30 -7.72 42.47
CA ASP A 686 -5.20 -7.65 43.62
C ASP A 686 -5.09 -6.30 44.38
N VAL A 687 -6.19 -5.87 45.00
CA VAL A 687 -6.25 -4.69 45.89
C VAL A 687 -6.96 -5.14 47.17
N THR A 688 -6.23 -5.21 48.28
CA THR A 688 -6.84 -5.62 49.57
C THR A 688 -7.02 -4.43 50.49
N ASP A 689 -8.26 -4.19 50.89
CA ASP A 689 -8.65 -3.19 51.90
C ASP A 689 -8.61 -3.84 53.29
N ASP A 690 -7.48 -3.75 53.99
CA ASP A 690 -7.40 -4.23 55.37
C ASP A 690 -7.94 -3.13 56.31
N LYS A 691 -9.15 -3.35 56.84
CA LYS A 691 -9.96 -2.35 57.58
C LYS A 691 -9.41 -1.90 58.94
N ASN A 692 -8.09 -1.88 59.16
CA ASN A 692 -7.49 -1.35 60.39
C ASN A 692 -6.10 -0.68 60.23
N ASP A 693 -5.61 -0.41 59.01
CA ASP A 693 -4.46 0.48 58.81
C ASP A 693 -4.69 1.38 57.58
N SER A 694 -4.09 2.58 57.55
CA SER A 694 -4.36 3.63 56.55
C SER A 694 -3.65 3.46 55.20
N ASP A 695 -3.07 2.28 54.94
CA ASP A 695 -2.19 2.07 53.80
C ASP A 695 -2.80 1.01 52.86
N ILE A 696 -2.94 1.35 51.58
CA ILE A 696 -3.39 0.43 50.52
C ILE A 696 -2.15 -0.31 50.00
N GLU A 697 -2.12 -1.64 50.13
CA GLU A 697 -1.11 -2.48 49.48
C GLU A 697 -1.60 -2.90 48.08
N VAL A 698 -0.74 -2.72 47.06
CA VAL A 698 -0.98 -3.15 45.68
C VAL A 698 0.09 -4.17 45.31
N GLU A 699 -0.32 -5.40 44.97
CA GLU A 699 0.57 -6.39 44.36
C GLU A 699 0.61 -6.19 42.85
N VAL A 700 1.81 -6.23 42.29
CA VAL A 700 2.08 -6.00 40.87
C VAL A 700 2.92 -7.15 40.34
N ASP A 701 2.41 -7.83 39.31
CA ASP A 701 3.16 -8.86 38.58
C ASP A 701 3.84 -8.24 37.35
N VAL A 702 5.16 -8.35 37.28
CA VAL A 702 5.95 -8.02 36.09
C VAL A 702 6.22 -9.31 35.32
N THR A 703 5.47 -9.55 34.24
CA THR A 703 5.71 -10.70 33.35
C THR A 703 6.47 -10.25 32.09
N ASP A 704 7.53 -11.00 31.74
CA ASP A 704 8.53 -10.79 30.68
C ASP A 704 9.69 -9.81 30.99
N VAL A 705 10.74 -10.36 31.62
CA VAL A 705 12.12 -9.86 31.49
C VAL A 705 12.96 -10.97 30.87
N THR A 706 13.26 -10.87 29.57
CA THR A 706 14.29 -11.72 28.97
C THR A 706 15.67 -11.20 29.42
N GLU A 707 16.39 -11.97 30.23
CA GLU A 707 17.83 -11.74 30.49
C GLU A 707 18.60 -11.83 29.17
N ASP A 708 18.95 -10.68 28.59
CA ASP A 708 20.15 -10.57 27.78
C ASP A 708 21.20 -9.77 28.55
N LYS A 709 22.42 -10.31 28.60
CA LYS A 709 23.53 -9.69 29.30
C LYS A 709 24.03 -8.51 28.47
N ASN A 710 24.08 -7.35 29.14
CA ASN A 710 24.61 -6.04 28.72
C ASN A 710 23.58 -5.13 28.06
N ASP A 711 22.89 -4.32 28.86
CA ASP A 711 22.78 -2.85 28.73
C ASP A 711 21.74 -2.33 29.74
N SER A 712 22.04 -1.26 30.48
CA SER A 712 21.10 -0.48 31.30
C SER A 712 21.75 0.90 31.58
N ASP A 713 21.07 2.05 31.72
CA ASP A 713 19.75 2.35 32.26
C ASP A 713 18.95 3.34 31.36
N ILE A 714 17.62 3.21 31.38
CA ILE A 714 16.65 4.26 31.03
C ILE A 714 15.76 4.43 32.27
N GLU A 715 15.63 5.64 32.79
CA GLU A 715 14.54 6.01 33.72
C GLU A 715 13.23 6.00 32.91
N TYR A 716 12.27 5.16 33.31
CA TYR A 716 10.93 5.17 32.75
C TYR A 716 9.97 5.79 33.76
N ASP A 717 9.46 6.98 33.45
CA ASP A 717 8.25 7.50 34.09
C ASP A 717 7.05 6.66 33.62
N VAL A 718 6.45 5.89 34.53
CA VAL A 718 5.25 5.10 34.24
C VAL A 718 4.02 5.87 34.75
N ASP A 719 3.30 6.53 33.84
CA ASP A 719 1.98 7.09 34.12
C ASP A 719 0.95 5.96 34.27
N VAL A 720 0.51 5.69 35.51
CA VAL A 720 -0.60 4.76 35.80
C VAL A 720 -1.91 5.53 35.94
N ASP A 721 -2.80 5.41 34.97
CA ASP A 721 -4.15 5.99 35.04
C ASP A 721 -5.09 5.09 35.87
N ILE A 722 -5.30 5.48 37.13
CA ILE A 722 -6.14 4.75 38.10
C ILE A 722 -7.63 5.15 38.04
N SER A 723 -8.04 5.95 37.04
CA SER A 723 -9.41 6.49 36.94
C SER A 723 -10.50 5.44 36.77
N SER A 724 -10.16 4.19 36.46
CA SER A 724 -11.12 3.08 36.31
C SER A 724 -11.45 2.32 37.60
N VAL A 725 -10.78 2.61 38.73
CA VAL A 725 -10.98 1.88 40.00
C VAL A 725 -11.94 2.60 40.97
N ILE A 726 -12.36 3.84 40.66
CA ILE A 726 -13.20 4.67 41.58
C ILE A 726 -14.72 4.58 41.28
N GLU A 727 -15.18 3.83 40.27
CA GLU A 727 -16.61 3.76 39.91
C GLU A 727 -17.44 2.64 40.61
N VAL A 728 -17.01 2.11 41.75
CA VAL A 728 -17.79 1.08 42.49
C VAL A 728 -17.95 1.40 43.98
N GLU A 729 -18.27 2.63 44.36
CA GLU A 729 -18.88 2.92 45.69
C GLU A 729 -19.80 4.15 45.62
N ASP A 730 -20.92 4.08 44.90
CA ASP A 730 -21.97 5.11 45.03
C ASP A 730 -23.39 4.59 44.76
N SER A 731 -23.68 3.35 45.18
CA SER A 731 -25.05 2.82 45.14
C SER A 731 -25.41 1.94 46.34
N GLU A 732 -25.16 2.39 47.57
CA GLU A 732 -25.82 1.81 48.75
C GLU A 732 -25.70 2.74 49.97
N ASN A 733 -26.49 3.82 50.01
CA ASN A 733 -27.02 4.43 51.25
C ASN A 733 -27.90 5.64 50.93
N GLU A 734 -29.22 5.45 50.85
CA GLU A 734 -30.18 6.42 51.41
C GLU A 734 -31.55 5.76 51.64
N ASN A 735 -31.99 5.83 52.90
CA ASN A 735 -33.35 5.59 53.38
C ASN A 735 -34.23 6.80 53.11
#